data_AF-A0A090XEI8-F1
#
_entry.id   AF-A0A090XEI8-F1
#
_cell.length_a   1.000
_cell.length_b   1.000
_cell.length_c   1.000
_cell.angle_alpha   90.00
_cell.angle_beta   90.00
_cell.angle_gamma   90.00
#
_symmetry.space_group_name_H-M   'P 1'
#
loop_
_entity.id
_entity.type
_entity.pdbx_description
1 polymer ?
#
loop_
_entity_poly.entity_id
_entity_poly.type
_entity_poly.pdbx_seq_one_letter_code
_entity_poly.pdbx_strand_id
1 'polypeptide(L)'
;RMMEQVSGLKRKLCALQKRIRSLEAENTNLRNGLKSYLNKDQVLRLTTKTVRGSAWSEGTVVKGLKVRLSCGSESYNVVRELVAPLPSERTLQRRLQQHKFPPGILIEMMKPLEVKVGLMSPAERHAVLMMDEIQLNEGLDYDATTGTVIGRPTIGLSSGKLPASCLATHGFVFMLGGMSTRWKQTVAYEFTENSFSAATVKTTIDTLIRRCEQIGIKVHALVTDMGGGNQALWRKYGILVGKHSKETCYANHPCDPARRLYFVADVPHLLKNLRNHLTRGQDIYLPDEVVRKNALPTDTVSIKQVEQLLELDEQSDMRVAPRLKKACISPGHYAKMKVGPAYTLFHHDTAAGLRYLVKLGRLDEEALTTAWFFEQVQRWFELMSSRTKVVAFSHKAQAGLDFLKDFITLFQDLAIGSRVRVWKPIQTGVVLSTTSAMELQTMMVGDHQFEYLLFSRLSQDALENLFSTIRLKNPVPRPKEFKSALRTVTLAQFLRPSSHGSYTKADGELLVGLENSAPEDPDPPPLQPGLLDLDTAEQDSFEYLCGYAVQQVKKNLKTCDNCSAAICAEQPMQDANDLVRLKSYTSNRMALVVPSKATLSLLEAAERYYRRNEKLVIDNSLSIHNLRSSILDATGPCEIPVCHDVPMKLLRCFLSTRLHMTLRKLNQQIRDKKQSAKCGSRSVGMRHAVVNI
;
A
#
# COMPACT_ATOMS: atom_id res chain seq x y z
N ARG A 1 48.05 25.27 -69.03
CA ARG A 1 47.46 26.33 -68.18
C ARG A 1 45.93 26.43 -68.21
N MET A 2 45.28 26.96 -69.25
CA MET A 2 43.81 27.16 -69.24
C MET A 2 43.01 25.84 -69.22
N MET A 3 43.43 24.85 -70.04
CA MET A 3 42.80 23.51 -70.04
C MET A 3 43.02 22.74 -68.72
N GLU A 4 44.17 22.89 -68.07
CA GLU A 4 44.42 22.30 -66.74
C GLU A 4 43.52 22.91 -65.66
N GLN A 5 43.35 24.24 -65.68
CA GLN A 5 42.43 24.93 -64.76
C GLN A 5 40.98 24.49 -64.97
N VAL A 6 40.54 24.32 -66.21
CA VAL A 6 39.19 23.79 -66.52
C VAL A 6 39.04 22.35 -66.05
N SER A 7 40.05 21.50 -66.22
CA SER A 7 40.00 20.11 -65.72
C SER A 7 39.97 20.07 -64.18
N GLY A 8 40.73 20.93 -63.52
CA GLY A 8 40.77 21.06 -62.06
C GLY A 8 39.43 21.54 -61.49
N LEU A 9 38.78 22.50 -62.16
CA LEU A 9 37.44 22.97 -61.80
C LEU A 9 36.39 21.88 -62.00
N LYS A 10 36.43 21.12 -63.11
CA LYS A 10 35.51 19.98 -63.34
C LYS A 10 35.65 18.90 -62.26
N ARG A 11 36.88 18.57 -61.84
CA ARG A 11 37.12 17.62 -60.72
C ARG A 11 36.55 18.15 -59.41
N LYS A 12 36.75 19.44 -59.08
CA LYS A 12 36.16 20.08 -57.90
C LYS A 12 34.64 20.06 -57.93
N LEU A 13 34.03 20.33 -59.09
CA LEU A 13 32.57 20.33 -59.26
C LEU A 13 31.99 18.91 -59.05
N CYS A 14 32.64 17.88 -59.60
CA CYS A 14 32.26 16.49 -59.37
C CYS A 14 32.39 16.07 -57.89
N ALA A 15 33.48 16.48 -57.22
CA ALA A 15 33.67 16.22 -55.79
C ALA A 15 32.61 16.92 -54.92
N LEU A 16 32.27 18.18 -55.23
CA LEU A 16 31.21 18.92 -54.54
C LEU A 16 29.84 18.28 -54.76
N GLN A 17 29.52 17.84 -55.98
CA GLN A 17 28.27 17.12 -56.26
C GLN A 17 28.16 15.80 -55.48
N LYS A 18 29.25 15.04 -55.36
CA LYS A 18 29.28 13.84 -54.51
C LYS A 18 29.09 14.18 -53.03
N ARG A 19 29.71 15.26 -52.55
CA ARG A 19 29.55 15.74 -51.16
C ARG A 19 28.10 16.14 -50.88
N ILE A 20 27.45 16.85 -51.79
CA ILE A 20 26.04 17.25 -51.68
C ILE A 20 25.15 16.01 -51.57
N ARG A 21 25.28 15.02 -52.47
CA ARG A 21 24.48 13.79 -52.42
C ARG A 21 24.69 13.01 -51.12
N SER A 22 25.92 12.94 -50.63
CA SER A 22 26.24 12.30 -49.35
C SER A 22 25.56 13.01 -48.18
N LEU A 23 25.62 14.34 -48.14
CA LEU A 23 24.99 15.15 -47.09
C LEU A 23 23.46 15.09 -47.16
N GLU A 24 22.88 14.98 -48.36
CA GLU A 24 21.44 14.77 -48.58
C GLU A 24 20.99 13.40 -48.08
N ALA A 25 21.76 12.34 -48.38
CA ALA A 25 21.51 10.99 -47.89
C ALA A 25 21.61 10.89 -46.35
N GLU A 26 22.61 11.55 -45.77
CA GLU A 26 22.78 11.61 -44.31
C GLU A 26 21.62 12.39 -43.65
N ASN A 27 21.23 13.54 -44.21
CA ASN A 27 20.09 14.31 -43.72
C ASN A 27 18.77 13.53 -43.79
N THR A 28 18.56 12.77 -44.87
CA THR A 28 17.34 11.97 -45.02
C THR A 28 17.30 10.81 -44.04
N ASN A 29 18.43 10.13 -43.82
CA ASN A 29 18.53 9.08 -42.80
C ASN A 29 18.29 9.62 -41.38
N LEU A 30 18.91 10.75 -41.01
CA LEU A 30 18.68 11.39 -39.70
C LEU A 30 17.22 11.81 -39.51
N ARG A 31 16.60 12.42 -40.54
CA ARG A 31 15.18 12.81 -40.49
C ARG A 31 14.25 11.60 -40.37
N ASN A 32 14.55 10.50 -41.04
CA ASN A 32 13.77 9.27 -40.94
C ASN A 32 13.92 8.62 -39.56
N GLY A 33 15.12 8.63 -38.99
CA GLY A 33 15.37 8.20 -37.61
C GLY A 33 14.54 9.00 -36.61
N LEU A 34 14.51 10.33 -36.73
CA LEU A 34 13.73 11.22 -35.84
C LEU A 34 12.21 11.01 -35.95
N LYS A 35 11.68 10.74 -37.15
CA LYS A 35 10.24 10.50 -37.37
C LYS A 35 9.73 9.24 -36.67
N SER A 36 10.59 8.29 -36.34
CA SER A 36 10.19 7.09 -35.59
C SER A 36 9.80 7.41 -34.14
N TYR A 37 10.34 8.48 -33.56
CA TYR A 37 10.11 8.87 -32.17
C TYR A 37 9.37 10.20 -32.00
N LEU A 38 9.57 11.16 -32.90
CA LEU A 38 9.04 12.52 -32.82
C LEU A 38 7.96 12.78 -33.87
N ASN A 39 6.94 13.54 -33.49
CA ASN A 39 5.91 13.97 -34.43
C ASN A 39 6.47 15.02 -35.41
N LYS A 40 5.79 15.21 -36.55
CA LYS A 40 6.22 16.13 -37.62
C LYS A 40 6.49 17.56 -37.11
N ASP A 41 5.66 18.06 -36.20
CA ASP A 41 5.78 19.37 -35.57
C ASP A 41 6.95 19.47 -34.58
N GLN A 42 7.29 18.37 -33.90
CA GLN A 42 8.47 18.28 -33.04
C GLN A 42 9.78 18.29 -33.85
N VAL A 43 9.81 17.56 -34.96
CA VAL A 43 10.94 17.58 -35.90
C VAL A 43 11.09 18.98 -36.51
N LEU A 44 9.98 19.62 -36.91
CA LEU A 44 10.00 20.98 -37.44
C LEU A 44 10.63 21.96 -36.44
N ARG A 45 10.25 21.87 -35.14
CA ARG A 45 10.81 22.69 -34.06
C ARG A 45 12.33 22.56 -33.93
N LEU A 46 12.89 21.37 -34.17
CA LEU A 46 14.34 21.14 -34.11
C LEU A 46 15.07 21.72 -35.33
N THR A 47 14.39 21.80 -36.48
CA THR A 47 14.99 22.24 -37.74
C THR A 47 14.93 23.74 -37.99
N THR A 48 14.06 24.49 -37.30
CA THR A 48 13.87 25.93 -37.53
C THR A 48 14.43 26.78 -36.39
N LYS A 49 15.06 27.92 -36.75
CA LYS A 49 15.59 28.90 -35.76
C LYS A 49 14.48 29.59 -34.97
N THR A 50 13.29 29.76 -35.55
CA THR A 50 12.12 30.33 -34.89
C THR A 50 10.85 29.56 -35.30
N VAL A 51 9.94 29.44 -34.36
CA VAL A 51 8.71 28.63 -34.51
C VAL A 51 7.52 29.40 -33.91
N ARG A 52 7.65 30.73 -33.85
CA ARG A 52 6.59 31.64 -33.40
C ARG A 52 5.39 31.45 -34.34
N GLY A 53 4.24 31.10 -33.77
CA GLY A 53 2.98 30.93 -34.51
C GLY A 53 2.62 29.49 -34.90
N SER A 54 3.53 28.52 -34.79
CA SER A 54 3.19 27.12 -35.12
C SER A 54 2.46 26.43 -33.97
N ALA A 55 1.25 25.94 -34.24
CA ALA A 55 0.47 25.17 -33.28
C ALA A 55 1.06 23.75 -33.12
N TRP A 56 1.13 23.28 -31.88
CA TRP A 56 1.44 21.87 -31.60
C TRP A 56 0.31 20.97 -32.08
N SER A 57 0.67 19.84 -32.69
CA SER A 57 -0.29 18.82 -33.10
C SER A 57 -0.93 18.16 -31.88
N GLU A 58 -2.14 17.61 -32.05
CA GLU A 58 -2.82 16.86 -30.98
C GLU A 58 -1.96 15.70 -30.47
N GLY A 59 -1.28 14.98 -31.36
CA GLY A 59 -0.36 13.90 -30.97
C GLY A 59 0.78 14.39 -30.07
N THR A 60 1.33 15.58 -30.32
CA THR A 60 2.39 16.16 -29.48
C THR A 60 1.87 16.67 -28.15
N VAL A 61 0.65 17.24 -28.13
CA VAL A 61 -0.02 17.63 -26.89
C VAL A 61 -0.30 16.40 -26.03
N VAL A 62 -0.82 15.33 -26.60
CA VAL A 62 -1.07 14.05 -25.90
C VAL A 62 0.23 13.46 -25.35
N LYS A 63 1.31 13.47 -26.15
CA LYS A 63 2.64 13.02 -25.70
C LYS A 63 3.16 13.88 -24.54
N GLY A 64 3.04 15.20 -24.64
CA GLY A 64 3.41 16.15 -23.59
C GLY A 64 2.60 15.95 -22.30
N LEU A 65 1.28 15.78 -22.42
CA LEU A 65 0.40 15.45 -21.29
C LEU A 65 0.81 14.12 -20.64
N LYS A 66 1.09 13.08 -21.43
CA LYS A 66 1.50 11.78 -20.91
C LYS A 66 2.77 11.87 -20.08
N VAL A 67 3.79 12.60 -20.54
CA VAL A 67 5.03 12.83 -19.78
C VAL A 67 4.73 13.67 -18.54
N ARG A 68 4.05 14.81 -18.69
CA ARG A 68 3.68 15.72 -17.60
C ARG A 68 2.91 15.05 -16.46
N LEU A 69 2.04 14.10 -16.79
CA LEU A 69 1.22 13.34 -15.85
C LEU A 69 1.94 12.10 -15.27
N SER A 70 3.05 11.68 -15.88
CA SER A 70 3.85 10.56 -15.38
C SER A 70 4.91 11.01 -14.39
N CYS A 71 5.59 12.14 -14.64
CA CYS A 71 6.74 12.59 -13.84
C CYS A 71 6.55 13.91 -13.09
N GLY A 72 5.40 14.60 -13.23
CA GLY A 72 5.13 15.88 -12.53
C GLY A 72 5.61 17.13 -13.27
N SER A 73 5.42 18.32 -12.68
CA SER A 73 5.79 19.63 -13.29
C SER A 73 7.30 19.76 -13.48
N GLU A 74 8.04 19.57 -12.39
CA GLU A 74 9.49 19.81 -12.36
C GLU A 74 10.20 18.90 -13.35
N SER A 75 9.97 17.59 -13.24
CA SER A 75 10.54 16.62 -14.17
C SER A 75 10.10 16.84 -15.61
N TYR A 76 8.86 17.31 -15.85
CA TYR A 76 8.43 17.66 -17.21
C TYR A 76 9.20 18.85 -17.77
N ASN A 77 9.45 19.87 -16.96
CA ASN A 77 10.23 21.03 -17.36
C ASN A 77 11.68 20.63 -17.65
N VAL A 78 12.27 19.78 -16.81
CA VAL A 78 13.59 19.19 -17.06
C VAL A 78 13.61 18.40 -18.38
N VAL A 79 12.63 17.53 -18.63
CA VAL A 79 12.55 16.77 -19.90
C VAL A 79 12.34 17.68 -21.11
N ARG A 80 11.53 18.73 -20.96
CA ARG A 80 11.29 19.73 -22.02
C ARG A 80 12.55 20.55 -22.33
N GLU A 81 13.38 20.80 -21.34
CA GLU A 81 14.62 21.59 -21.48
C GLU A 81 15.79 20.74 -21.97
N LEU A 82 15.92 19.50 -21.49
CA LEU A 82 17.09 18.66 -21.74
C LEU A 82 16.90 17.60 -22.83
N VAL A 83 15.67 17.13 -23.06
CA VAL A 83 15.46 15.86 -23.81
C VAL A 83 14.66 16.05 -25.09
N ALA A 84 13.51 16.73 -25.04
CA ALA A 84 12.59 16.73 -26.18
C ALA A 84 11.85 18.07 -26.38
N PRO A 85 11.59 18.47 -27.64
CA PRO A 85 10.78 19.63 -27.97
C PRO A 85 9.30 19.34 -27.64
N LEU A 86 8.90 19.70 -26.42
CA LEU A 86 7.55 19.49 -25.90
C LEU A 86 6.82 20.84 -25.68
N PRO A 87 5.47 20.84 -25.67
CA PRO A 87 4.70 22.05 -25.41
C PRO A 87 5.01 22.67 -24.04
N SER A 88 4.86 23.99 -23.92
CA SER A 88 4.95 24.63 -22.60
C SER A 88 3.83 24.16 -21.68
N GLU A 89 4.05 24.18 -20.36
CA GLU A 89 3.02 23.78 -19.40
C GLU A 89 1.74 24.63 -19.55
N ARG A 90 1.88 25.93 -19.84
CA ARG A 90 0.75 26.82 -20.15
C ARG A 90 -0.06 26.33 -21.36
N THR A 91 0.61 25.80 -22.39
CA THR A 91 -0.09 25.24 -23.56
C THR A 91 -0.86 23.98 -23.20
N LEU A 92 -0.27 23.08 -22.40
CA LEU A 92 -0.95 21.89 -21.90
C LEU A 92 -2.16 22.27 -21.02
N GLN A 93 -1.99 23.21 -20.09
CA GLN A 93 -3.06 23.70 -19.23
C GLN A 93 -4.21 24.31 -20.04
N ARG A 94 -3.92 25.12 -21.06
CA ARG A 94 -4.93 25.70 -21.95
C ARG A 94 -5.71 24.63 -22.71
N ARG A 95 -5.06 23.55 -23.15
CA ARG A 95 -5.73 22.42 -23.80
C ARG A 95 -6.62 21.66 -22.80
N LEU A 96 -6.14 21.45 -21.58
CA LEU A 96 -6.94 20.85 -20.50
C LEU A 96 -8.15 21.70 -20.08
N GLN A 97 -8.07 23.04 -20.22
CA GLN A 97 -9.18 23.95 -19.94
C GLN A 97 -10.35 23.77 -20.93
N GLN A 98 -10.12 23.28 -22.15
CA GLN A 98 -11.19 23.03 -23.11
C GLN A 98 -12.13 21.91 -22.64
N HIS A 99 -11.65 21.00 -21.78
CA HIS A 99 -12.47 19.96 -21.17
C HIS A 99 -13.15 20.49 -19.90
N LYS A 100 -14.45 20.77 -20.02
CA LYS A 100 -15.30 21.11 -18.88
C LYS A 100 -15.37 19.92 -17.93
N PHE A 101 -15.23 20.20 -16.64
CA PHE A 101 -15.24 19.19 -15.58
C PHE A 101 -16.17 19.66 -14.45
N PRO A 102 -17.47 19.86 -14.70
CA PRO A 102 -18.40 20.30 -13.65
C PRO A 102 -18.63 19.16 -12.64
N PRO A 103 -19.05 19.49 -11.40
CA PRO A 103 -19.59 18.49 -10.48
C PRO A 103 -20.78 17.75 -11.10
N GLY A 104 -20.99 16.52 -10.67
CA GLY A 104 -21.93 15.57 -11.24
C GLY A 104 -21.26 14.44 -12.02
N ILE A 105 -22.05 13.78 -12.86
CA ILE A 105 -21.58 12.75 -13.76
C ILE A 105 -20.72 13.38 -14.86
N LEU A 106 -19.51 12.87 -15.05
CA LEU A 106 -18.51 13.39 -15.98
C LEU A 106 -18.83 12.99 -17.43
N ILE A 107 -19.85 13.60 -18.03
CA ILE A 107 -20.31 13.28 -19.40
C ILE A 107 -19.21 13.38 -20.44
N GLU A 108 -18.39 14.43 -20.38
CA GLU A 108 -17.28 14.61 -21.31
C GLU A 108 -16.23 13.49 -21.22
N MET A 109 -16.16 12.79 -20.08
CA MET A 109 -15.26 11.65 -19.88
C MET A 109 -15.90 10.32 -20.28
N MET A 110 -17.22 10.26 -20.49
CA MET A 110 -17.91 9.05 -20.93
C MET A 110 -17.59 8.71 -22.39
N LYS A 111 -17.47 9.70 -23.29
CA LYS A 111 -17.13 9.44 -24.71
C LYS A 111 -15.75 8.80 -24.88
N PRO A 112 -14.65 9.32 -24.26
CA PRO A 112 -13.36 8.64 -24.27
C PRO A 112 -13.41 7.25 -23.61
N LEU A 113 -14.24 7.08 -22.59
CA LEU A 113 -14.42 5.79 -21.93
C LEU A 113 -15.10 4.76 -22.83
N GLU A 114 -16.11 5.16 -23.61
CA GLU A 114 -16.77 4.30 -24.61
C GLU A 114 -15.77 3.77 -25.65
N VAL A 115 -14.90 4.64 -26.20
CA VAL A 115 -13.83 4.23 -27.12
C VAL A 115 -12.90 3.22 -26.44
N LYS A 116 -12.52 3.48 -25.18
CA LYS A 116 -11.67 2.56 -24.40
C LYS A 116 -12.35 1.20 -24.19
N VAL A 117 -13.65 1.18 -23.90
CA VAL A 117 -14.44 -0.04 -23.70
C VAL A 117 -14.59 -0.84 -25.00
N GLY A 118 -14.70 -0.17 -26.14
CA GLY A 118 -14.65 -0.82 -27.46
C GLY A 118 -13.38 -1.64 -27.70
N LEU A 119 -12.26 -1.24 -27.08
CA LEU A 119 -10.96 -1.94 -27.14
C LEU A 119 -10.78 -3.00 -26.05
N MET A 120 -11.66 -3.03 -25.04
CA MET A 120 -11.60 -4.00 -23.94
C MET A 120 -12.18 -5.35 -24.35
N SER A 121 -11.54 -6.42 -23.90
CA SER A 121 -12.11 -7.77 -23.98
C SER A 121 -13.37 -7.88 -23.10
N PRO A 122 -14.30 -8.82 -23.38
CA PRO A 122 -15.54 -8.94 -22.61
C PRO A 122 -15.34 -9.04 -21.10
N ALA A 123 -14.34 -9.80 -20.64
CA ALA A 123 -14.01 -9.97 -19.21
C ALA A 123 -13.55 -8.66 -18.54
N GLU A 124 -12.88 -7.77 -19.29
CA GLU A 124 -12.39 -6.49 -18.77
C GLU A 124 -13.50 -5.46 -18.53
N ARG A 125 -14.67 -5.67 -19.13
CA ARG A 125 -15.83 -4.79 -19.01
C ARG A 125 -16.60 -4.98 -17.71
N HIS A 126 -16.26 -6.00 -16.92
CA HIS A 126 -16.82 -6.23 -15.59
C HIS A 126 -16.14 -5.32 -14.57
N ALA A 127 -16.92 -4.50 -13.87
CA ALA A 127 -16.43 -3.48 -12.97
C ALA A 127 -17.20 -3.44 -11.65
N VAL A 128 -16.57 -2.84 -10.64
CA VAL A 128 -17.21 -2.36 -9.42
C VAL A 128 -17.26 -0.84 -9.40
N LEU A 129 -18.28 -0.29 -8.74
CA LEU A 129 -18.40 1.14 -8.46
C LEU A 129 -18.00 1.39 -7.01
N MET A 130 -16.96 2.17 -6.79
CA MET A 130 -16.51 2.60 -5.47
C MET A 130 -16.91 4.05 -5.23
N MET A 131 -17.25 4.40 -3.98
CA MET A 131 -17.43 5.79 -3.57
C MET A 131 -16.85 6.09 -2.20
N ASP A 132 -16.26 7.27 -2.04
CA ASP A 132 -15.70 7.72 -0.77
C ASP A 132 -15.60 9.26 -0.75
N GLU A 133 -15.43 9.83 0.45
CA GLU A 133 -15.34 11.26 0.70
C GLU A 133 -13.91 11.70 1.03
N ILE A 134 -13.52 12.87 0.53
CA ILE A 134 -12.30 13.55 0.94
C ILE A 134 -12.65 14.88 1.62
N GLN A 135 -12.08 15.12 2.80
CA GLN A 135 -12.20 16.39 3.50
C GLN A 135 -11.58 17.55 2.71
N LEU A 136 -12.29 18.67 2.65
CA LEU A 136 -11.92 19.90 1.95
C LEU A 136 -11.87 21.08 2.93
N ASN A 137 -11.16 22.13 2.54
CA ASN A 137 -11.21 23.42 3.22
C ASN A 137 -12.37 24.23 2.65
N GLU A 138 -13.29 24.64 3.52
CA GLU A 138 -14.46 25.43 3.15
C GLU A 138 -14.08 26.73 2.44
N GLY A 139 -14.86 27.09 1.43
CA GLY A 139 -14.60 28.31 0.69
C GLY A 139 -15.29 28.40 -0.65
N LEU A 140 -15.57 29.63 -1.06
CA LEU A 140 -16.05 29.94 -2.40
C LEU A 140 -14.90 30.40 -3.28
N ASP A 141 -14.88 29.90 -4.51
CA ASP A 141 -13.95 30.30 -5.55
C ASP A 141 -14.70 30.52 -6.88
N TYR A 142 -14.15 31.37 -7.75
CA TYR A 142 -14.63 31.48 -9.13
C TYR A 142 -13.89 30.49 -10.03
N ASP A 143 -14.63 29.64 -10.74
CA ASP A 143 -14.09 28.76 -11.77
C ASP A 143 -14.31 29.34 -13.16
N ALA A 144 -13.25 29.93 -13.71
CA ALA A 144 -13.24 30.48 -15.06
C ALA A 144 -13.50 29.42 -16.16
N THR A 145 -13.32 28.12 -15.88
CA THR A 145 -13.56 27.05 -16.86
C THR A 145 -15.05 26.82 -17.09
N THR A 146 -15.85 26.89 -16.01
CA THR A 146 -17.30 26.72 -16.07
C THR A 146 -18.05 28.05 -16.06
N GLY A 147 -17.38 29.15 -15.72
CA GLY A 147 -17.99 30.47 -15.56
C GLY A 147 -18.85 30.55 -14.29
N THR A 148 -18.66 29.65 -13.32
CA THR A 148 -19.53 29.51 -12.15
C THR A 148 -18.75 29.62 -10.84
N VAL A 149 -19.46 29.94 -9.76
CA VAL A 149 -18.93 29.84 -8.40
C VAL A 149 -18.90 28.37 -7.98
N ILE A 150 -17.78 27.93 -7.40
CA ILE A 150 -17.57 26.60 -6.84
C ILE A 150 -17.37 26.69 -5.33
N GLY A 151 -17.75 25.64 -4.61
CA GLY A 151 -17.56 25.52 -3.17
C GLY A 151 -18.82 25.46 -2.33
N ARG A 152 -19.97 25.37 -3.00
CA ARG A 152 -21.25 24.99 -2.36
C ARG A 152 -21.48 23.49 -2.54
N PRO A 153 -22.17 22.82 -1.60
CA PRO A 153 -22.53 21.43 -1.79
C PRO A 153 -23.50 21.28 -2.96
N THR A 154 -23.33 20.20 -3.73
CA THR A 154 -24.14 19.88 -4.91
C THR A 154 -25.18 18.81 -4.60
N ILE A 155 -24.96 18.01 -3.57
CA ILE A 155 -25.95 17.09 -3.00
C ILE A 155 -26.60 17.75 -1.77
N GLY A 156 -27.94 17.78 -1.76
CA GLY A 156 -28.73 18.31 -0.65
C GLY A 156 -28.74 17.42 0.60
N LEU A 157 -29.24 17.97 1.71
CA LEU A 157 -29.49 17.24 2.95
C LEU A 157 -30.79 16.43 2.84
N SER A 158 -30.94 15.46 3.74
CA SER A 158 -32.18 14.67 3.85
C SER A 158 -33.42 15.52 4.19
N SER A 159 -33.22 16.71 4.78
CA SER A 159 -34.28 17.67 5.18
C SER A 159 -34.74 18.61 4.06
N GLY A 160 -34.13 18.58 2.87
CA GLY A 160 -34.49 19.44 1.74
C GLY A 160 -33.32 20.26 1.20
N LYS A 161 -33.64 21.40 0.55
CA LYS A 161 -32.61 22.29 -0.05
C LYS A 161 -31.72 22.89 1.04
N LEU A 162 -30.42 22.84 0.80
CA LEU A 162 -29.39 23.44 1.65
C LEU A 162 -29.55 24.97 1.72
N PRO A 163 -29.29 25.60 2.89
CA PRO A 163 -29.21 27.05 3.00
C PRO A 163 -28.19 27.64 2.03
N ALA A 164 -28.48 28.81 1.47
CA ALA A 164 -27.57 29.53 0.57
C ALA A 164 -26.28 30.00 1.25
N SER A 165 -26.09 29.79 2.55
CA SER A 165 -24.85 30.05 3.29
C SER A 165 -23.94 28.82 3.38
N CYS A 166 -24.44 27.62 3.08
CA CYS A 166 -23.68 26.38 3.29
C CYS A 166 -22.51 26.25 2.30
N LEU A 167 -21.38 25.79 2.83
CA LEU A 167 -20.14 25.54 2.10
C LEU A 167 -19.84 24.05 2.07
N ALA A 168 -19.20 23.60 1.00
CA ALA A 168 -18.78 22.22 0.85
C ALA A 168 -17.62 21.90 1.81
N THR A 169 -17.81 20.89 2.65
CA THR A 169 -16.78 20.39 3.56
C THR A 169 -16.11 19.12 3.02
N HIS A 170 -16.76 18.42 2.08
CA HIS A 170 -16.26 17.19 1.51
C HIS A 170 -16.41 17.15 -0.01
N GLY A 171 -15.48 16.46 -0.67
CA GLY A 171 -15.58 16.04 -2.06
C GLY A 171 -15.96 14.56 -2.12
N PHE A 172 -17.10 14.25 -2.72
CA PHE A 172 -17.63 12.90 -2.86
C PHE A 172 -17.26 12.35 -4.24
N VAL A 173 -16.49 11.27 -4.33
CA VAL A 173 -15.99 10.76 -5.62
C VAL A 173 -16.55 9.38 -5.95
N PHE A 174 -16.96 9.20 -7.20
CA PHE A 174 -17.39 7.91 -7.75
C PHE A 174 -16.36 7.41 -8.78
N MET A 175 -15.86 6.20 -8.56
CA MET A 175 -14.82 5.59 -9.39
C MET A 175 -15.18 4.16 -9.78
N LEU A 176 -15.01 3.83 -11.05
CA LEU A 176 -15.06 2.45 -11.54
C LEU A 176 -13.70 1.77 -11.35
N GLY A 177 -13.73 0.49 -11.00
CA GLY A 177 -12.56 -0.39 -10.99
C GLY A 177 -12.83 -1.69 -11.71
N GLY A 178 -11.93 -2.11 -12.60
CA GLY A 178 -12.03 -3.38 -13.31
C GLY A 178 -11.85 -4.59 -12.38
N MET A 179 -12.66 -5.62 -12.57
CA MET A 179 -12.64 -6.85 -11.77
C MET A 179 -11.64 -7.88 -12.32
N SER A 180 -11.60 -8.06 -13.64
CA SER A 180 -10.65 -8.98 -14.30
C SER A 180 -9.25 -8.36 -14.41
N THR A 181 -9.13 -7.21 -15.07
CA THR A 181 -7.86 -6.48 -15.21
C THR A 181 -7.84 -5.19 -14.39
N ARG A 182 -6.64 -4.76 -14.00
CA ARG A 182 -6.46 -3.57 -13.17
C ARG A 182 -6.55 -2.30 -14.01
N TRP A 183 -7.76 -1.78 -14.15
CA TRP A 183 -8.01 -0.42 -14.61
C TRP A 183 -8.91 0.31 -13.62
N LYS A 184 -8.83 1.64 -13.61
CA LYS A 184 -9.68 2.49 -12.79
C LYS A 184 -10.03 3.77 -13.53
N GLN A 185 -11.25 4.27 -13.32
CA GLN A 185 -11.73 5.47 -13.98
C GLN A 185 -12.64 6.26 -13.06
N THR A 186 -12.30 7.51 -12.77
CA THR A 186 -13.23 8.43 -12.12
C THR A 186 -14.33 8.79 -13.11
N VAL A 187 -15.59 8.66 -12.69
CA VAL A 187 -16.77 8.83 -13.55
C VAL A 187 -17.76 9.88 -13.06
N ALA A 188 -17.74 10.20 -11.77
CA ALA A 188 -18.51 11.30 -11.20
C ALA A 188 -17.82 11.85 -9.95
N TYR A 189 -18.13 13.09 -9.62
CA TYR A 189 -17.81 13.65 -8.31
C TYR A 189 -18.82 14.72 -7.91
N GLU A 190 -19.05 14.88 -6.63
CA GLU A 190 -19.99 15.83 -6.07
C GLU A 190 -19.35 16.53 -4.87
N PHE A 191 -19.99 17.59 -4.38
CA PHE A 191 -19.63 18.26 -3.15
C PHE A 191 -20.70 18.01 -2.10
N THR A 192 -20.28 17.62 -0.91
CA THR A 192 -21.16 17.36 0.23
C THR A 192 -20.77 18.26 1.41
N GLU A 193 -21.72 18.45 2.33
CA GLU A 193 -21.43 19.00 3.66
C GLU A 193 -20.98 17.84 4.58
N ASN A 194 -21.19 17.96 5.89
CA ASN A 194 -20.91 16.88 6.84
C ASN A 194 -21.89 15.70 6.73
N SER A 195 -22.93 15.84 5.91
CA SER A 195 -23.87 14.76 5.60
C SER A 195 -24.48 14.95 4.20
N PHE A 196 -25.11 13.89 3.69
CA PHE A 196 -25.75 13.88 2.38
C PHE A 196 -27.06 13.11 2.40
N SER A 197 -27.96 13.44 1.47
CA SER A 197 -29.19 12.69 1.23
C SER A 197 -28.91 11.35 0.55
N ALA A 198 -29.11 10.26 1.29
CA ALA A 198 -29.00 8.90 0.76
C ALA A 198 -29.94 8.64 -0.44
N ALA A 199 -31.10 9.32 -0.50
CA ALA A 199 -32.03 9.19 -1.63
C ALA A 199 -31.47 9.83 -2.91
N THR A 200 -30.87 11.01 -2.79
CA THR A 200 -30.23 11.70 -3.93
C THR A 200 -29.04 10.90 -4.44
N VAL A 201 -28.18 10.41 -3.53
CA VAL A 201 -27.03 9.57 -3.89
C VAL A 201 -27.46 8.28 -4.59
N LYS A 202 -28.53 7.62 -4.12
CA LYS A 202 -29.12 6.46 -4.79
C LYS A 202 -29.48 6.77 -6.25
N THR A 203 -30.23 7.86 -6.49
CA THR A 203 -30.60 8.28 -7.85
C THR A 203 -29.37 8.55 -8.73
N THR A 204 -28.34 9.18 -8.16
CA THR A 204 -27.06 9.42 -8.88
C THR A 204 -26.38 8.11 -9.25
N ILE A 205 -26.33 7.13 -8.34
CA ILE A 205 -25.75 5.80 -8.59
C ILE A 205 -26.54 5.07 -9.67
N ASP A 206 -27.86 5.01 -9.57
CA ASP A 206 -28.71 4.34 -10.56
C ASP A 206 -28.53 4.94 -11.95
N THR A 207 -28.47 6.28 -12.04
CA THR A 207 -28.21 7.00 -13.29
C THR A 207 -26.81 6.72 -13.84
N LEU A 208 -25.81 6.68 -12.96
CA LEU A 208 -24.43 6.41 -13.32
C LEU A 208 -24.26 4.97 -13.85
N ILE A 209 -24.85 3.97 -13.18
CA ILE A 209 -24.82 2.58 -13.62
C ILE A 209 -25.49 2.43 -14.99
N ARG A 210 -26.66 3.05 -15.20
CA ARG A 210 -27.33 3.06 -16.52
C ARG A 210 -26.43 3.60 -17.64
N ARG A 211 -25.70 4.67 -17.38
CA ARG A 211 -24.75 5.24 -18.36
C ARG A 211 -23.53 4.34 -18.60
N CYS A 212 -23.02 3.69 -17.56
CA CYS A 212 -21.91 2.75 -17.70
C CYS A 212 -22.33 1.52 -18.54
N GLU A 213 -23.54 1.01 -18.33
CA GLU A 213 -24.09 -0.11 -19.09
C GLU A 213 -24.33 0.25 -20.56
N GLN A 214 -24.78 1.47 -20.86
CA GLN A 214 -24.94 1.97 -22.24
C GLN A 214 -23.64 1.94 -23.04
N ILE A 215 -22.49 2.21 -22.40
CA ILE A 215 -21.18 2.15 -23.04
C ILE A 215 -20.54 0.75 -22.97
N GLY A 216 -21.26 -0.26 -22.45
CA GLY A 216 -20.83 -1.65 -22.40
C GLY A 216 -20.06 -2.08 -21.15
N ILE A 217 -20.02 -1.27 -20.09
CA ILE A 217 -19.43 -1.64 -18.79
C ILE A 217 -20.51 -2.25 -17.90
N LYS A 218 -20.26 -3.47 -17.40
CA LYS A 218 -21.15 -4.17 -16.48
C LYS A 218 -20.74 -3.93 -15.04
N VAL A 219 -21.61 -3.28 -14.26
CA VAL A 219 -21.33 -2.93 -12.85
C VAL A 219 -21.97 -3.98 -11.93
N HIS A 220 -21.14 -4.72 -11.20
CA HIS A 220 -21.61 -5.86 -10.39
C HIS A 220 -21.73 -5.56 -8.89
N ALA A 221 -20.95 -4.60 -8.39
CA ALA A 221 -20.92 -4.29 -6.96
C ALA A 221 -20.74 -2.80 -6.69
N LEU A 222 -21.29 -2.37 -5.56
CA LEU A 222 -21.09 -1.07 -4.93
C LEU A 222 -20.21 -1.23 -3.69
N VAL A 223 -19.06 -0.53 -3.66
CA VAL A 223 -18.12 -0.57 -2.54
C VAL A 223 -18.15 0.77 -1.80
N THR A 224 -18.58 0.75 -0.54
CA THR A 224 -18.66 1.94 0.33
C THR A 224 -17.93 1.70 1.66
N ASP A 225 -17.56 2.76 2.36
CA ASP A 225 -17.22 2.64 3.78
C ASP A 225 -18.49 2.36 4.62
N MET A 226 -18.34 2.36 5.94
CA MET A 226 -19.45 2.16 6.88
C MET A 226 -19.94 3.44 7.57
N GLY A 227 -19.74 4.61 6.97
CA GLY A 227 -20.27 5.86 7.47
C GLY A 227 -21.81 5.83 7.60
N GLY A 228 -22.37 6.63 8.51
CA GLY A 228 -23.82 6.64 8.76
C GLY A 228 -24.66 6.98 7.51
N GLY A 229 -24.14 7.85 6.64
CA GLY A 229 -24.77 8.17 5.35
C GLY A 229 -24.79 6.97 4.38
N ASN A 230 -23.70 6.21 4.32
CA ASN A 230 -23.60 5.00 3.49
C ASN A 230 -24.47 3.86 4.03
N GLN A 231 -24.58 3.69 5.35
CA GLN A 231 -25.55 2.74 5.93
C GLN A 231 -27.01 3.16 5.66
N ALA A 232 -27.32 4.46 5.61
CA ALA A 232 -28.63 4.93 5.19
C ALA A 232 -28.89 4.65 3.69
N LEU A 233 -27.86 4.78 2.84
CA LEU A 233 -27.91 4.39 1.43
C LEU A 233 -28.20 2.90 1.26
N TRP A 234 -27.52 2.02 1.99
CA TRP A 234 -27.75 0.57 1.96
C TRP A 234 -29.22 0.23 2.25
N ARG A 235 -29.79 0.84 3.30
CA ARG A 235 -31.22 0.66 3.64
C ARG A 235 -32.16 1.11 2.52
N LYS A 236 -31.80 2.14 1.75
CA LYS A 236 -32.60 2.60 0.58
C LYS A 236 -32.56 1.61 -0.59
N TYR A 237 -31.59 0.72 -0.63
CA TYR A 237 -31.53 -0.41 -1.56
C TYR A 237 -32.12 -1.70 -0.97
N GLY A 238 -32.64 -1.68 0.27
CA GLY A 238 -33.16 -2.87 0.94
C GLY A 238 -32.08 -3.79 1.53
N ILE A 239 -30.84 -3.32 1.60
CA ILE A 239 -29.72 -4.07 2.17
C ILE A 239 -29.81 -4.00 3.69
N LEU A 240 -30.12 -5.14 4.30
CA LEU A 240 -30.28 -5.31 5.73
C LEU A 240 -29.49 -6.55 6.15
N VAL A 241 -28.52 -6.33 7.04
CA VAL A 241 -27.73 -7.38 7.67
C VAL A 241 -27.72 -7.10 9.17
N GLY A 242 -28.36 -8.00 9.92
CA GLY A 242 -28.61 -7.87 11.34
C GLY A 242 -28.95 -9.20 11.97
N LYS A 243 -28.95 -9.24 13.31
CA LYS A 243 -29.06 -10.44 14.14
C LYS A 243 -30.22 -11.40 13.80
N HIS A 244 -31.36 -10.88 13.35
CA HIS A 244 -32.59 -11.66 13.12
C HIS A 244 -33.11 -11.55 11.68
N SER A 245 -32.39 -10.84 10.81
CA SER A 245 -32.78 -10.67 9.40
C SER A 245 -32.02 -11.66 8.54
N LYS A 246 -32.71 -12.29 7.59
CA LYS A 246 -32.03 -12.98 6.48
C LYS A 246 -31.13 -11.96 5.77
N GLU A 247 -29.86 -12.30 5.61
CA GLU A 247 -28.88 -11.42 5.00
C GLU A 247 -29.27 -11.09 3.57
N THR A 248 -29.50 -9.82 3.28
CA THR A 248 -29.72 -9.34 1.92
C THR A 248 -28.50 -8.54 1.50
N CYS A 249 -27.58 -9.19 0.79
CA CYS A 249 -26.29 -8.62 0.38
C CYS A 249 -26.31 -7.93 -1.00
N TYR A 250 -27.43 -8.08 -1.74
CA TYR A 250 -27.62 -7.51 -3.06
C TYR A 250 -29.00 -6.84 -3.21
N ALA A 251 -29.09 -5.95 -4.19
CA ALA A 251 -30.35 -5.39 -4.68
C ALA A 251 -30.57 -5.75 -6.15
N ASN A 252 -31.78 -5.56 -6.67
CA ASN A 252 -32.04 -5.71 -8.10
C ASN A 252 -31.23 -4.68 -8.87
N HIS A 253 -30.57 -5.12 -9.94
CA HIS A 253 -29.72 -4.26 -10.73
C HIS A 253 -30.57 -3.21 -11.49
N PRO A 254 -30.19 -1.92 -11.50
CA PRO A 254 -31.04 -0.85 -12.03
C PRO A 254 -31.33 -0.99 -13.53
N CYS A 255 -30.46 -1.66 -14.29
CA CYS A 255 -30.63 -1.87 -15.73
C CYS A 255 -31.33 -3.17 -16.10
N ASP A 256 -31.42 -4.12 -15.16
CA ASP A 256 -31.93 -5.46 -15.43
C ASP A 256 -32.37 -6.12 -14.11
N PRO A 257 -33.69 -6.26 -13.86
CA PRO A 257 -34.19 -6.84 -12.62
C PRO A 257 -33.75 -8.28 -12.37
N ALA A 258 -33.33 -9.04 -13.39
CA ALA A 258 -32.82 -10.40 -13.22
C ALA A 258 -31.38 -10.44 -12.71
N ARG A 259 -30.63 -9.34 -12.86
CA ARG A 259 -29.27 -9.21 -12.35
C ARG A 259 -29.25 -8.63 -10.94
N ARG A 260 -28.17 -8.96 -10.21
CA ARG A 260 -27.94 -8.53 -8.84
C ARG A 260 -26.85 -7.46 -8.80
N LEU A 261 -27.08 -6.41 -8.01
CA LEU A 261 -26.07 -5.41 -7.64
C LEU A 261 -25.66 -5.66 -6.19
N TYR A 262 -24.44 -6.13 -5.98
CA TYR A 262 -23.91 -6.49 -4.67
C TYR A 262 -23.41 -5.29 -3.88
N PHE A 263 -23.45 -5.35 -2.55
CA PHE A 263 -22.94 -4.30 -1.67
C PHE A 263 -21.76 -4.83 -0.85
N VAL A 264 -20.66 -4.09 -0.84
CA VAL A 264 -19.43 -4.48 -0.15
C VAL A 264 -18.97 -3.33 0.74
N ALA A 265 -18.77 -3.62 2.01
CA ALA A 265 -18.12 -2.71 2.95
C ALA A 265 -16.60 -2.76 2.76
N ASP A 266 -15.92 -1.60 2.86
CA ASP A 266 -14.47 -1.57 2.69
C ASP A 266 -13.72 -2.36 3.79
N VAL A 267 -13.11 -3.47 3.38
CA VAL A 267 -12.47 -4.45 4.28
C VAL A 267 -11.31 -3.85 5.10
N PRO A 268 -10.38 -3.05 4.54
CA PRO A 268 -9.39 -2.32 5.33
C PRO A 268 -10.00 -1.42 6.42
N HIS A 269 -11.14 -0.76 6.16
CA HIS A 269 -11.86 0.00 7.18
C HIS A 269 -12.48 -0.89 8.26
N LEU A 270 -12.99 -2.08 7.93
CA LEU A 270 -13.48 -3.04 8.92
C LEU A 270 -12.36 -3.47 9.89
N LEU A 271 -11.17 -3.79 9.37
CA LEU A 271 -10.02 -4.15 10.21
C LEU A 271 -9.64 -3.01 11.18
N LYS A 272 -9.64 -1.76 10.69
CA LYS A 272 -9.43 -0.56 11.53
C LYS A 272 -10.50 -0.44 12.61
N ASN A 273 -11.76 -0.68 12.27
CA ASN A 273 -12.87 -0.62 13.22
C ASN A 273 -12.77 -1.70 14.30
N LEU A 274 -12.34 -2.92 13.95
CA LEU A 274 -12.17 -4.00 14.93
C LEU A 274 -11.09 -3.65 15.95
N ARG A 275 -9.94 -3.16 15.46
CA ARG A 275 -8.89 -2.60 16.33
C ARG A 275 -9.45 -1.48 17.22
N ASN A 276 -10.25 -0.58 16.66
CA ASN A 276 -10.81 0.55 17.43
C ASN A 276 -11.74 0.10 18.56
N HIS A 277 -12.44 -1.03 18.43
CA HIS A 277 -13.21 -1.62 19.53
C HIS A 277 -12.29 -2.08 20.66
N LEU A 278 -11.30 -2.92 20.34
CA LEU A 278 -10.34 -3.44 21.32
C LEU A 278 -9.57 -2.31 22.03
N THR A 279 -9.05 -1.35 21.28
CA THR A 279 -8.25 -0.22 21.81
C THR A 279 -9.07 0.81 22.60
N ARG A 280 -10.40 0.73 22.58
CA ARG A 280 -11.29 1.49 23.49
C ARG A 280 -11.55 0.77 24.81
N GLY A 281 -10.88 -0.37 25.05
CA GLY A 281 -11.11 -1.22 26.20
C GLY A 281 -12.39 -2.05 26.11
N GLN A 282 -12.92 -2.27 24.89
CA GLN A 282 -14.07 -3.16 24.69
C GLN A 282 -13.57 -4.57 24.41
N ASP A 283 -13.99 -5.51 25.24
CA ASP A 283 -13.72 -6.93 25.04
C ASP A 283 -14.68 -7.54 24.00
N ILE A 284 -14.23 -8.60 23.34
CA ILE A 284 -15.04 -9.39 22.41
C ILE A 284 -15.32 -10.74 23.08
N TYR A 285 -16.58 -11.16 23.08
CA TYR A 285 -17.03 -12.42 23.66
C TYR A 285 -17.39 -13.41 22.56
N LEU A 286 -16.71 -14.56 22.56
CA LEU A 286 -16.89 -15.64 21.60
C LEU A 286 -18.09 -16.53 21.99
N PRO A 287 -18.74 -17.19 21.03
CA PRO A 287 -19.81 -18.14 21.33
C PRO A 287 -19.31 -19.42 22.01
N ASP A 288 -20.08 -19.99 22.94
CA ASP A 288 -19.72 -21.20 23.69
C ASP A 288 -19.38 -22.41 22.80
N GLU A 289 -20.03 -22.52 21.64
CA GLU A 289 -19.71 -23.57 20.66
C GLU A 289 -18.30 -23.42 20.10
N VAL A 290 -17.88 -22.20 19.79
CA VAL A 290 -16.54 -21.89 19.27
C VAL A 290 -15.49 -22.20 20.33
N VAL A 291 -15.76 -21.82 21.58
CA VAL A 291 -14.90 -22.09 22.74
C VAL A 291 -14.70 -23.59 22.92
N ARG A 292 -15.79 -24.38 22.94
CA ARG A 292 -15.72 -25.85 23.08
C ARG A 292 -15.04 -26.52 21.89
N LYS A 293 -15.40 -26.15 20.66
CA LYS A 293 -14.86 -26.75 19.43
C LYS A 293 -13.35 -26.57 19.29
N ASN A 294 -12.83 -25.42 19.75
CA ASN A 294 -11.42 -25.08 19.64
C ASN A 294 -10.65 -25.25 20.96
N ALA A 295 -11.28 -25.81 22.00
CA ALA A 295 -10.71 -25.98 23.34
C ALA A 295 -10.07 -24.69 23.89
N LEU A 296 -10.77 -23.56 23.76
CA LEU A 296 -10.28 -22.27 24.22
C LEU A 296 -10.46 -22.12 25.74
N PRO A 297 -9.49 -21.54 26.47
CA PRO A 297 -9.52 -21.44 27.92
C PRO A 297 -10.58 -20.45 28.44
N THR A 298 -10.92 -19.45 27.63
CA THR A 298 -11.95 -18.44 27.94
C THR A 298 -12.74 -18.07 26.70
N ASP A 299 -13.91 -17.48 26.90
CA ASP A 299 -14.74 -16.87 25.86
C ASP A 299 -14.31 -15.43 25.52
N THR A 300 -13.43 -14.84 26.32
CA THR A 300 -13.13 -13.41 26.26
C THR A 300 -11.84 -13.12 25.48
N VAL A 301 -11.93 -12.23 24.50
CA VAL A 301 -10.80 -11.66 23.76
C VAL A 301 -10.61 -10.22 24.24
N SER A 302 -9.43 -9.91 24.79
CA SER A 302 -9.13 -8.59 25.33
C SER A 302 -7.84 -8.02 24.75
N ILE A 303 -7.71 -6.70 24.80
CA ILE A 303 -6.49 -6.00 24.41
C ILE A 303 -5.41 -6.09 25.50
N LYS A 304 -5.82 -6.35 26.75
CA LYS A 304 -4.94 -6.37 27.93
C LYS A 304 -3.78 -7.38 27.79
N GLN A 305 -4.05 -8.56 27.24
CA GLN A 305 -2.99 -9.56 27.01
C GLN A 305 -1.95 -9.06 25.99
N VAL A 306 -2.35 -8.21 25.04
CA VAL A 306 -1.45 -7.59 24.06
C VAL A 306 -0.66 -6.44 24.67
N GLU A 307 -1.25 -5.69 25.61
CA GLU A 307 -0.56 -4.66 26.40
C GLU A 307 0.56 -5.29 27.24
N GLN A 308 0.28 -6.41 27.93
CA GLN A 308 1.27 -7.16 28.68
C GLN A 308 2.40 -7.71 27.79
N LEU A 309 2.07 -8.27 26.61
CA LEU A 309 3.07 -8.68 25.62
C LEU A 309 3.98 -7.51 25.24
N LEU A 310 3.42 -6.32 24.99
CA LEU A 310 4.20 -5.14 24.62
C LEU A 310 5.12 -4.67 25.76
N GLU A 311 4.65 -4.69 27.01
CA GLU A 311 5.46 -4.32 28.18
C GLU A 311 6.65 -5.25 28.37
N LEU A 312 6.45 -6.57 28.22
CA LEU A 312 7.51 -7.57 28.30
C LEU A 312 8.51 -7.44 27.14
N ASP A 313 8.01 -7.18 25.93
CA ASP A 313 8.85 -6.94 24.75
C ASP A 313 9.65 -5.63 24.84
N GLU A 314 9.14 -4.59 25.52
CA GLU A 314 9.84 -3.32 25.67
C GLU A 314 11.05 -3.41 26.61
N GLN A 315 11.01 -4.34 27.58
CA GLN A 315 12.11 -4.63 28.51
C GLN A 315 13.22 -5.45 27.85
N SER A 316 12.87 -6.28 26.85
CA SER A 316 13.80 -7.16 26.16
C SER A 316 14.57 -6.43 25.06
N ASP A 317 15.84 -6.76 24.87
CA ASP A 317 16.63 -6.24 23.75
C ASP A 317 16.32 -6.96 22.44
N MET A 318 15.98 -8.25 22.54
CA MET A 318 15.49 -9.07 21.43
C MET A 318 14.01 -9.38 21.61
N ARG A 319 13.17 -8.62 20.89
CA ARG A 319 11.71 -8.67 21.02
C ARG A 319 11.09 -9.89 20.36
N VAL A 320 10.09 -10.47 21.01
CA VAL A 320 9.28 -11.57 20.48
C VAL A 320 8.41 -11.08 19.31
N ALA A 321 7.77 -9.92 19.44
CA ALA A 321 6.93 -9.28 18.43
C ALA A 321 7.48 -7.91 18.00
N PRO A 322 8.60 -7.85 17.24
CA PRO A 322 9.32 -6.59 16.95
C PRO A 322 8.53 -5.57 16.10
N ARG A 323 7.46 -6.01 15.43
CA ARG A 323 6.56 -5.14 14.66
C ARG A 323 5.53 -4.46 15.55
N LEU A 324 5.16 -5.08 16.68
CA LEU A 324 4.20 -4.53 17.61
C LEU A 324 4.82 -3.30 18.29
N LYS A 325 4.06 -2.19 18.26
CA LYS A 325 4.47 -0.91 18.83
C LYS A 325 3.30 -0.32 19.58
N LYS A 326 3.59 0.58 20.52
CA LYS A 326 2.57 1.36 21.24
C LYS A 326 1.53 2.02 20.33
N ALA A 327 1.92 2.48 19.14
CA ALA A 327 1.00 3.06 18.15
C ALA A 327 -0.06 2.08 17.59
N CYS A 328 0.11 0.76 17.77
CA CYS A 328 -0.85 -0.26 17.35
C CYS A 328 -1.97 -0.44 18.38
N ILE A 329 -1.67 -0.24 19.66
CA ILE A 329 -2.59 -0.41 20.80
C ILE A 329 -3.17 0.92 21.25
N SER A 330 -2.36 1.97 21.32
CA SER A 330 -2.77 3.33 21.64
C SER A 330 -2.55 4.27 20.44
N PRO A 331 -3.33 4.15 19.35
CA PRO A 331 -3.16 4.98 18.19
C PRO A 331 -3.56 6.43 18.48
N GLY A 332 -2.64 7.38 18.22
CA GLY A 332 -2.98 8.81 18.13
C GLY A 332 -3.98 9.10 17.01
N HIS A 333 -4.55 10.32 16.96
CA HIS A 333 -5.63 10.67 16.03
C HIS A 333 -5.35 10.28 14.56
N TYR A 334 -4.15 10.58 14.05
CA TYR A 334 -3.73 10.23 12.69
C TYR A 334 -3.39 8.75 12.50
N ALA A 335 -2.95 8.05 13.55
CA ALA A 335 -2.62 6.63 13.49
C ALA A 335 -3.88 5.75 13.41
N LYS A 336 -5.01 6.23 13.95
CA LYS A 336 -6.32 5.57 13.83
C LYS A 336 -6.74 5.39 12.36
N MET A 337 -6.36 6.31 11.49
CA MET A 337 -6.69 6.24 10.06
C MET A 337 -5.81 5.26 9.28
N LYS A 338 -4.63 4.89 9.80
CA LYS A 338 -3.69 3.99 9.13
C LYS A 338 -4.11 2.54 9.30
N VAL A 339 -4.11 1.80 8.19
CA VAL A 339 -4.40 0.35 8.17
C VAL A 339 -3.21 -0.46 8.70
N GLY A 340 -1.97 -0.02 8.44
CA GLY A 340 -0.75 -0.74 8.84
C GLY A 340 -0.67 -1.13 10.33
N PRO A 341 -0.95 -0.22 11.29
CA PRO A 341 -1.02 -0.57 12.70
C PRO A 341 -2.12 -1.59 13.05
N ALA A 342 -3.28 -1.53 12.39
CA ALA A 342 -4.35 -2.53 12.60
C ALA A 342 -3.94 -3.90 12.06
N TYR A 343 -3.35 -3.94 10.86
CA TYR A 343 -2.79 -5.17 10.30
C TYR A 343 -1.72 -5.79 11.21
N THR A 344 -0.85 -4.96 11.79
CA THR A 344 0.20 -5.43 12.71
C THR A 344 -0.36 -5.99 14.01
N LEU A 345 -1.43 -5.40 14.55
CA LEU A 345 -2.09 -5.90 15.77
C LEU A 345 -2.59 -7.34 15.56
N PHE A 346 -3.35 -7.57 14.49
CA PHE A 346 -3.93 -8.88 14.20
C PHE A 346 -2.96 -9.86 13.51
N HIS A 347 -1.70 -9.46 13.27
CA HIS A 347 -0.75 -10.28 12.53
C HIS A 347 -0.34 -11.54 13.30
N HIS A 348 0.05 -12.57 12.55
CA HIS A 348 0.42 -13.90 13.06
C HIS A 348 1.55 -13.81 14.08
N ASP A 349 2.61 -13.03 13.79
CA ASP A 349 3.67 -12.72 14.74
C ASP A 349 3.18 -12.25 16.13
N THR A 350 2.10 -11.47 16.20
CA THR A 350 1.52 -11.01 17.48
C THR A 350 0.84 -12.17 18.20
N ALA A 351 0.04 -12.97 17.48
CA ALA A 351 -0.60 -14.17 18.04
C ALA A 351 0.42 -15.24 18.48
N ALA A 352 1.47 -15.46 17.68
CA ALA A 352 2.59 -16.35 18.00
C ALA A 352 3.32 -15.87 19.25
N GLY A 353 3.53 -14.55 19.39
CA GLY A 353 4.11 -13.95 20.60
C GLY A 353 3.28 -14.20 21.86
N LEU A 354 1.95 -14.06 21.77
CA LEU A 354 1.05 -14.38 22.88
C LEU A 354 1.15 -15.87 23.28
N ARG A 355 1.03 -16.79 22.32
CA ARG A 355 1.14 -18.25 22.56
C ARG A 355 2.49 -18.62 23.19
N TYR A 356 3.55 -17.98 22.72
CA TYR A 356 4.91 -18.23 23.20
C TYR A 356 5.07 -17.81 24.67
N LEU A 357 4.61 -16.61 25.04
CA LEU A 357 4.69 -16.15 26.42
C LEU A 357 3.81 -16.93 27.39
N VAL A 358 2.65 -17.45 26.94
CA VAL A 358 1.85 -18.40 27.74
C VAL A 358 2.64 -19.68 27.99
N LYS A 359 3.31 -20.23 26.97
CA LYS A 359 4.13 -21.43 27.11
C LYS A 359 5.28 -21.25 28.11
N LEU A 360 5.85 -20.04 28.18
CA LEU A 360 6.87 -19.68 29.18
C LEU A 360 6.29 -19.40 30.58
N GLY A 361 4.96 -19.44 30.77
CA GLY A 361 4.32 -19.07 32.03
C GLY A 361 4.42 -17.57 32.36
N ARG A 362 4.71 -16.71 31.37
CA ARG A 362 4.80 -15.25 31.53
C ARG A 362 3.48 -14.53 31.27
N LEU A 363 2.52 -15.22 30.65
CA LEU A 363 1.14 -14.76 30.44
C LEU A 363 0.16 -15.86 30.84
N ASP A 364 -1.03 -15.44 31.27
CA ASP A 364 -2.12 -16.36 31.62
C ASP A 364 -2.66 -17.08 30.38
N GLU A 365 -3.20 -18.30 30.57
CA GLU A 365 -3.75 -19.11 29.48
C GLU A 365 -4.87 -18.39 28.70
N GLU A 366 -5.56 -17.43 29.31
CA GLU A 366 -6.56 -16.57 28.65
C GLU A 366 -6.03 -15.90 27.37
N ALA A 367 -4.73 -15.61 27.28
CA ALA A 367 -4.11 -15.03 26.10
C ALA A 367 -4.20 -15.95 24.86
N LEU A 368 -4.38 -17.26 25.03
CA LEU A 368 -4.55 -18.22 23.93
C LEU A 368 -5.85 -17.97 23.16
N THR A 369 -6.94 -17.57 23.84
CA THR A 369 -8.20 -17.19 23.18
C THR A 369 -8.00 -15.97 22.29
N THR A 370 -7.28 -14.95 22.79
CA THR A 370 -6.96 -13.73 22.04
C THR A 370 -6.06 -14.03 20.82
N ALA A 371 -5.04 -14.88 21.00
CA ALA A 371 -4.16 -15.31 19.92
C ALA A 371 -4.94 -16.03 18.80
N TRP A 372 -5.82 -16.97 19.16
CA TRP A 372 -6.66 -17.70 18.20
C TRP A 372 -7.56 -16.75 17.40
N PHE A 373 -8.22 -15.80 18.07
CA PHE A 373 -9.09 -14.83 17.39
C PHE A 373 -8.31 -13.94 16.42
N PHE A 374 -7.11 -13.49 16.79
CA PHE A 374 -6.26 -12.67 15.91
C PHE A 374 -5.86 -13.44 14.64
N GLU A 375 -5.51 -14.73 14.77
CA GLU A 375 -5.24 -15.61 13.62
C GLU A 375 -6.46 -15.75 12.70
N GLN A 376 -7.68 -15.87 13.25
CA GLN A 376 -8.91 -15.92 12.44
C GLN A 376 -9.10 -14.62 11.65
N VAL A 377 -8.95 -13.47 12.32
CA VAL A 377 -9.09 -12.14 11.70
C VAL A 377 -8.04 -11.92 10.62
N GLN A 378 -6.79 -12.32 10.86
CA GLN A 378 -5.75 -12.22 9.84
C GLN A 378 -6.06 -13.08 8.63
N ARG A 379 -6.43 -14.35 8.84
CA ARG A 379 -6.75 -15.26 7.73
C ARG A 379 -7.90 -14.72 6.90
N TRP A 380 -8.95 -14.22 7.54
CA TRP A 380 -10.04 -13.53 6.85
C TRP A 380 -9.54 -12.32 6.05
N PHE A 381 -8.72 -11.46 6.67
CA PHE A 381 -8.22 -10.27 6.00
C PHE A 381 -7.31 -10.61 4.81
N GLU A 382 -6.47 -11.63 4.90
CA GLU A 382 -5.60 -12.10 3.80
C GLU A 382 -6.42 -12.61 2.61
N LEU A 383 -7.50 -13.35 2.87
CA LEU A 383 -8.42 -13.82 1.83
C LEU A 383 -9.16 -12.65 1.18
N MET A 384 -9.72 -11.74 1.98
CA MET A 384 -10.51 -10.60 1.51
C MET A 384 -9.66 -9.48 0.87
N SER A 385 -8.36 -9.41 1.18
CA SER A 385 -7.41 -8.44 0.61
C SER A 385 -6.43 -9.04 -0.40
N SER A 386 -6.64 -10.29 -0.81
CA SER A 386 -5.76 -11.03 -1.71
C SER A 386 -5.51 -10.30 -3.04
N ARG A 387 -4.22 -10.15 -3.39
CA ARG A 387 -3.72 -9.46 -4.60
C ARG A 387 -2.98 -10.38 -5.58
N THR A 388 -2.74 -11.63 -5.22
CA THR A 388 -1.92 -12.58 -6.00
C THR A 388 -2.76 -13.76 -6.48
N LYS A 389 -2.44 -14.30 -7.66
CA LYS A 389 -3.10 -15.49 -8.22
C LYS A 389 -3.02 -16.71 -7.28
N VAL A 390 -1.94 -16.82 -6.50
CA VAL A 390 -1.70 -17.94 -5.57
C VAL A 390 -2.74 -18.01 -4.45
N VAL A 391 -3.24 -16.85 -4.01
CA VAL A 391 -4.30 -16.72 -3.00
C VAL A 391 -5.61 -16.27 -3.67
N ALA A 392 -5.72 -16.40 -4.99
CA ALA A 392 -6.93 -16.04 -5.72
C ALA A 392 -7.90 -17.22 -5.72
N PHE A 393 -9.18 -16.93 -5.52
CA PHE A 393 -10.21 -17.95 -5.48
C PHE A 393 -10.51 -18.47 -6.89
N SER A 394 -9.90 -19.59 -7.24
CA SER A 394 -10.30 -20.44 -8.38
C SER A 394 -11.28 -21.53 -7.91
N HIS A 395 -11.80 -22.36 -8.83
CA HIS A 395 -12.62 -23.54 -8.52
C HIS A 395 -12.00 -24.49 -7.47
N LYS A 396 -10.68 -24.41 -7.21
CA LYS A 396 -9.93 -25.27 -6.28
C LYS A 396 -9.80 -24.70 -4.87
N ALA A 397 -10.37 -23.53 -4.57
CA ALA A 397 -10.21 -22.83 -3.28
C ALA A 397 -11.34 -23.11 -2.27
N GLN A 398 -11.92 -24.31 -2.27
CA GLN A 398 -13.08 -24.67 -1.44
C GLN A 398 -12.81 -24.46 0.07
N ALA A 399 -11.64 -24.86 0.56
CA ALA A 399 -11.25 -24.67 1.96
C ALA A 399 -11.19 -23.19 2.40
N GLY A 400 -10.94 -22.26 1.46
CA GLY A 400 -11.01 -20.84 1.73
C GLY A 400 -12.46 -20.36 1.86
N LEU A 401 -13.34 -20.83 0.99
CA LEU A 401 -14.77 -20.49 1.03
C LEU A 401 -15.45 -21.04 2.28
N ASP A 402 -15.13 -22.26 2.68
CA ASP A 402 -15.69 -22.87 3.89
C ASP A 402 -15.24 -22.11 5.15
N PHE A 403 -13.97 -21.69 5.19
CA PHE A 403 -13.49 -20.79 6.26
C PHE A 403 -14.25 -19.46 6.28
N LEU A 404 -14.54 -18.85 5.13
CA LEU A 404 -15.30 -17.59 5.09
C LEU A 404 -16.73 -17.77 5.61
N LYS A 405 -17.38 -18.92 5.36
CA LYS A 405 -18.68 -19.25 5.96
C LYS A 405 -18.60 -19.35 7.48
N ASP A 406 -17.62 -20.10 7.98
CA ASP A 406 -17.39 -20.23 9.43
C ASP A 406 -17.11 -18.86 10.07
N PHE A 407 -16.37 -17.99 9.37
CA PHE A 407 -16.06 -16.64 9.84
C PHE A 407 -17.29 -15.72 9.84
N ILE A 408 -18.20 -15.87 8.87
CA ILE A 408 -19.51 -15.20 8.89
C ILE A 408 -20.29 -15.61 10.14
N THR A 409 -20.42 -16.92 10.40
CA THR A 409 -21.11 -17.43 11.58
C THR A 409 -20.49 -16.92 12.89
N LEU A 410 -19.15 -16.93 12.97
CA LEU A 410 -18.44 -16.34 14.10
C LEU A 410 -18.84 -14.88 14.35
N PHE A 411 -18.88 -14.04 13.30
CA PHE A 411 -19.24 -12.62 13.42
C PHE A 411 -20.72 -12.35 13.63
N GLN A 412 -21.61 -13.28 13.25
CA GLN A 412 -23.03 -13.22 13.57
C GLN A 412 -23.28 -13.46 15.08
N ASP A 413 -22.52 -14.38 15.68
CA ASP A 413 -22.79 -14.85 17.04
C ASP A 413 -21.95 -14.19 18.14
N LEU A 414 -20.78 -13.62 17.82
CA LEU A 414 -19.96 -12.93 18.80
C LEU A 414 -20.63 -11.67 19.36
N ALA A 415 -20.20 -11.24 20.55
CA ALA A 415 -20.62 -9.99 21.17
C ALA A 415 -19.43 -9.04 21.37
N ILE A 416 -19.66 -7.73 21.27
CA ILE A 416 -18.61 -6.70 21.39
C ILE A 416 -18.99 -5.68 22.46
N GLY A 417 -18.12 -5.53 23.47
CA GLY A 417 -18.20 -4.55 24.56
C GLY A 417 -19.14 -4.91 25.70
N SER A 418 -20.05 -5.87 25.52
CA SER A 418 -20.88 -6.43 26.58
C SER A 418 -21.16 -7.90 26.27
N ARG A 419 -21.33 -8.72 27.31
CA ARG A 419 -21.79 -10.11 27.19
C ARG A 419 -23.23 -10.19 26.62
N VAL A 420 -24.01 -9.12 26.77
CA VAL A 420 -25.30 -8.99 26.10
C VAL A 420 -25.05 -8.73 24.61
N ARG A 421 -25.56 -9.63 23.76
CA ARG A 421 -25.41 -9.56 22.30
C ARG A 421 -26.11 -8.33 21.71
N VAL A 422 -25.35 -7.24 21.57
CA VAL A 422 -25.73 -6.02 20.86
C VAL A 422 -25.04 -5.98 19.50
N TRP A 423 -25.84 -6.01 18.44
CA TRP A 423 -25.33 -5.98 17.06
C TRP A 423 -24.61 -4.67 16.75
N LYS A 424 -23.35 -4.75 16.34
CA LYS A 424 -22.52 -3.58 15.99
C LYS A 424 -22.40 -3.42 14.47
N PRO A 425 -22.22 -2.18 13.97
CA PRO A 425 -22.01 -1.95 12.53
C PRO A 425 -20.88 -2.78 11.93
N ILE A 426 -19.80 -3.03 12.66
CA ILE A 426 -18.71 -3.88 12.16
C ILE A 426 -19.16 -5.30 11.81
N GLN A 427 -20.10 -5.87 12.58
CA GLN A 427 -20.66 -7.20 12.29
C GLN A 427 -21.44 -7.17 10.99
N THR A 428 -22.30 -6.15 10.77
CA THR A 428 -22.94 -5.90 9.46
C THR A 428 -21.91 -5.86 8.35
N GLY A 429 -20.81 -5.11 8.52
CA GLY A 429 -19.81 -4.94 7.47
C GLY A 429 -19.06 -6.22 7.12
N VAL A 430 -18.62 -6.98 8.13
CA VAL A 430 -17.90 -8.24 7.93
C VAL A 430 -18.79 -9.26 7.24
N VAL A 431 -20.02 -9.45 7.75
CA VAL A 431 -20.98 -10.39 7.19
C VAL A 431 -21.35 -9.97 5.75
N LEU A 432 -21.76 -8.72 5.54
CA LEU A 432 -22.15 -8.21 4.22
C LEU A 432 -21.03 -8.36 3.18
N SER A 433 -19.82 -7.88 3.49
CA SER A 433 -18.70 -7.92 2.54
C SER A 433 -18.26 -9.33 2.22
N THR A 434 -18.25 -10.23 3.20
CA THR A 434 -17.83 -11.62 3.02
C THR A 434 -18.86 -12.40 2.21
N THR A 435 -20.15 -12.30 2.56
CA THR A 435 -21.24 -12.93 1.80
C THR A 435 -21.28 -12.43 0.35
N SER A 436 -21.18 -11.11 0.13
CA SER A 436 -21.12 -10.52 -1.22
C SER A 436 -19.92 -11.01 -2.02
N ALA A 437 -18.73 -11.07 -1.41
CA ALA A 437 -17.52 -11.53 -2.10
C ALA A 437 -17.63 -13.00 -2.55
N MET A 438 -18.21 -13.86 -1.70
CA MET A 438 -18.43 -15.27 -2.02
C MET A 438 -19.45 -15.46 -3.16
N GLU A 439 -20.58 -14.75 -3.11
CA GLU A 439 -21.58 -14.82 -4.20
C GLU A 439 -21.03 -14.26 -5.51
N LEU A 440 -20.31 -13.13 -5.46
CA LEU A 440 -19.64 -12.56 -6.63
C LEU A 440 -18.59 -13.51 -7.21
N GLN A 441 -17.85 -14.24 -6.37
CA GLN A 441 -16.92 -15.26 -6.84
C GLN A 441 -17.66 -16.36 -7.60
N THR A 442 -18.78 -16.84 -7.06
CA THR A 442 -19.56 -17.91 -7.67
C THR A 442 -20.09 -17.48 -9.04
N MET A 443 -20.66 -16.27 -9.12
CA MET A 443 -21.15 -15.69 -10.37
C MET A 443 -20.03 -15.46 -11.38
N MET A 444 -18.91 -14.84 -10.96
CA MET A 444 -17.85 -14.47 -11.90
C MET A 444 -17.12 -15.69 -12.47
N VAL A 445 -16.85 -16.67 -11.62
CA VAL A 445 -16.14 -17.89 -12.02
C VAL A 445 -17.08 -18.84 -12.77
N GLY A 446 -18.33 -18.99 -12.30
CA GLY A 446 -19.34 -19.84 -12.94
C GLY A 446 -19.92 -19.25 -14.23
N ASP A 447 -20.65 -18.14 -14.11
CA ASP A 447 -21.45 -17.58 -15.20
C ASP A 447 -20.63 -16.78 -16.20
N HIS A 448 -19.53 -16.17 -15.75
CA HIS A 448 -18.68 -15.31 -16.57
C HIS A 448 -17.32 -15.91 -16.93
N GLN A 449 -17.07 -17.17 -16.55
CA GLN A 449 -15.87 -17.96 -16.87
C GLN A 449 -14.55 -17.28 -16.46
N PHE A 450 -14.53 -16.56 -15.34
CA PHE A 450 -13.28 -16.01 -14.80
C PHE A 450 -12.41 -17.16 -14.24
N GLU A 451 -11.10 -17.14 -14.51
CA GLU A 451 -10.16 -18.11 -13.92
C GLU A 451 -10.13 -18.00 -12.38
N TYR A 452 -10.23 -16.76 -11.88
CA TYR A 452 -10.29 -16.43 -10.47
C TYR A 452 -10.86 -15.01 -10.28
N LEU A 453 -11.29 -14.70 -9.05
CA LEU A 453 -11.61 -13.34 -8.62
C LEU A 453 -10.66 -12.90 -7.50
N LEU A 454 -10.08 -11.70 -7.63
CA LEU A 454 -9.27 -11.09 -6.57
C LEU A 454 -10.17 -10.20 -5.70
N PHE A 455 -10.37 -10.56 -4.43
CA PHE A 455 -11.19 -9.77 -3.51
C PHE A 455 -10.62 -8.40 -3.20
N SER A 456 -9.31 -8.17 -3.39
CA SER A 456 -8.74 -6.81 -3.36
C SER A 456 -9.35 -5.85 -4.40
N ARG A 457 -10.03 -6.36 -5.44
CA ARG A 457 -10.80 -5.54 -6.41
C ARG A 457 -12.11 -5.01 -5.83
N LEU A 458 -12.58 -5.56 -4.72
CA LEU A 458 -13.79 -5.16 -4.00
C LEU A 458 -13.47 -4.19 -2.85
N SER A 459 -12.35 -3.47 -2.91
CA SER A 459 -11.89 -2.51 -1.89
C SER A 459 -11.82 -1.09 -2.43
N GLN A 460 -11.77 -0.11 -1.54
CA GLN A 460 -11.67 1.31 -1.87
C GLN A 460 -10.22 1.83 -1.99
N ASP A 461 -9.23 0.93 -1.96
CA ASP A 461 -7.80 1.28 -2.09
C ASP A 461 -7.53 2.20 -3.30
N ALA A 462 -8.26 2.01 -4.41
CA ALA A 462 -8.08 2.83 -5.61
C ALA A 462 -8.46 4.31 -5.40
N LEU A 463 -9.49 4.57 -4.59
CA LEU A 463 -9.95 5.90 -4.17
C LEU A 463 -9.01 6.49 -3.13
N GLU A 464 -8.59 5.73 -2.11
CA GLU A 464 -7.63 6.21 -1.11
C GLU A 464 -6.30 6.65 -1.77
N ASN A 465 -5.85 5.91 -2.77
CA ASN A 465 -4.67 6.28 -3.57
C ASN A 465 -4.90 7.56 -4.40
N LEU A 466 -6.10 7.76 -4.94
CA LEU A 466 -6.47 9.00 -5.63
C LEU A 466 -6.43 10.17 -4.65
N PHE A 467 -7.04 10.04 -3.47
CA PHE A 467 -7.05 11.08 -2.45
C PHE A 467 -5.65 11.40 -1.96
N SER A 468 -4.81 10.39 -1.75
CA SER A 468 -3.39 10.57 -1.40
C SER A 468 -2.68 11.39 -2.48
N THR A 469 -2.91 11.10 -3.76
CA THR A 469 -2.33 11.86 -4.89
C THR A 469 -2.79 13.32 -4.89
N ILE A 470 -4.06 13.58 -4.59
CA ILE A 470 -4.60 14.94 -4.49
C ILE A 470 -3.97 15.68 -3.30
N ARG A 471 -3.83 15.01 -2.16
CA ARG A 471 -3.26 15.56 -0.91
C ARG A 471 -1.76 15.87 -0.99
N LEU A 472 -1.03 15.32 -1.96
CA LEU A 472 0.40 15.61 -2.15
C LEU A 472 0.70 17.10 -2.37
N LYS A 473 -0.21 17.82 -3.03
CA LYS A 473 -0.04 19.27 -3.29
C LYS A 473 -0.53 20.11 -2.11
N ASN A 474 -1.72 19.79 -1.61
CA ASN A 474 -2.34 20.45 -0.47
C ASN A 474 -3.04 19.38 0.39
N PRO A 475 -2.65 19.18 1.66
CA PRO A 475 -3.25 18.15 2.52
C PRO A 475 -4.77 18.27 2.67
N VAL A 476 -5.29 19.49 2.63
CA VAL A 476 -6.73 19.79 2.70
C VAL A 476 -7.08 20.82 1.62
N PRO A 477 -7.34 20.38 0.37
CA PRO A 477 -7.54 21.29 -0.75
C PRO A 477 -8.86 22.05 -0.65
N ARG A 478 -8.93 23.25 -1.24
CA ARG A 478 -10.21 23.93 -1.47
C ARG A 478 -10.98 23.27 -2.64
N PRO A 479 -12.30 23.46 -2.76
CA PRO A 479 -13.12 22.86 -3.82
C PRO A 479 -12.58 23.06 -5.26
N LYS A 480 -12.05 24.25 -5.57
CA LYS A 480 -11.43 24.53 -6.88
C LYS A 480 -10.12 23.77 -7.10
N GLU A 481 -9.29 23.69 -6.07
CA GLU A 481 -8.01 22.96 -6.12
C GLU A 481 -8.27 21.46 -6.27
N PHE A 482 -9.20 20.93 -5.48
CA PHE A 482 -9.67 19.56 -5.56
C PHE A 482 -10.16 19.21 -6.97
N LYS A 483 -11.07 20.02 -7.53
CA LYS A 483 -11.57 19.85 -8.90
C LYS A 483 -10.43 19.84 -9.93
N SER A 484 -9.50 20.78 -9.83
CA SER A 484 -8.37 20.89 -10.76
C SER A 484 -7.43 19.67 -10.68
N ALA A 485 -7.12 19.21 -9.46
CA ALA A 485 -6.32 18.02 -9.22
C ALA A 485 -7.05 16.76 -9.72
N LEU A 486 -8.32 16.60 -9.39
CA LEU A 486 -9.15 15.48 -9.81
C LEU A 486 -9.26 15.39 -11.33
N ARG A 487 -9.49 16.51 -12.03
CA ARG A 487 -9.49 16.56 -13.50
C ARG A 487 -8.16 16.07 -14.07
N THR A 488 -7.05 16.55 -13.52
CA THR A 488 -5.70 16.19 -13.97
C THR A 488 -5.45 14.68 -13.83
N VAL A 489 -5.78 14.11 -12.67
CA VAL A 489 -5.62 12.66 -12.42
C VAL A 489 -6.58 11.83 -13.28
N THR A 490 -7.82 12.28 -13.45
CA THR A 490 -8.84 11.61 -14.27
C THR A 490 -8.41 11.51 -15.73
N LEU A 491 -7.81 12.57 -16.28
CA LEU A 491 -7.27 12.56 -17.64
C LEU A 491 -6.02 11.68 -17.75
N ALA A 492 -5.19 11.62 -16.70
CA ALA A 492 -4.05 10.69 -16.65
C ALA A 492 -4.46 9.21 -16.69
N GLN A 493 -5.63 8.86 -16.14
CA GLN A 493 -6.16 7.49 -16.15
C GLN A 493 -6.49 6.99 -17.56
N PHE A 494 -6.78 7.88 -18.51
CA PHE A 494 -6.96 7.55 -19.93
C PHE A 494 -5.63 7.40 -20.68
N LEU A 495 -4.60 8.14 -20.27
CA LEU A 495 -3.32 8.24 -20.99
C LEU A 495 -2.29 7.16 -20.60
N ARG A 496 -2.54 6.40 -19.54
CA ARG A 496 -1.73 5.24 -19.15
C ARG A 496 -2.33 3.97 -19.77
N PRO A 497 -1.71 3.37 -20.81
CA PRO A 497 -2.08 2.03 -21.23
C PRO A 497 -1.83 1.06 -20.08
N SER A 498 -2.72 0.09 -19.91
CA SER A 498 -2.57 -1.03 -18.98
C SER A 498 -1.52 -2.02 -19.49
N SER A 499 -0.26 -1.61 -19.61
CA SER A 499 0.83 -2.54 -19.86
C SER A 499 1.40 -3.01 -18.51
N HIS A 500 0.96 -4.19 -18.05
CA HIS A 500 1.60 -5.02 -17.02
C HIS A 500 2.12 -4.29 -15.75
N GLY A 501 1.34 -3.34 -15.23
CA GLY A 501 1.78 -2.45 -14.14
C GLY A 501 1.67 -3.05 -12.74
N SER A 502 2.66 -3.84 -12.32
CA SER A 502 3.01 -3.99 -10.91
C SER A 502 3.78 -2.75 -10.47
N TYR A 503 3.08 -1.72 -9.98
CA TYR A 503 3.72 -0.57 -9.33
C TYR A 503 4.25 -0.99 -7.94
N THR A 504 5.39 -1.67 -7.90
CA THR A 504 6.11 -1.97 -6.65
C THR A 504 7.63 -2.05 -6.80
N LYS A 505 8.25 -1.57 -7.89
CA LYS A 505 9.73 -1.55 -7.96
C LYS A 505 10.28 -0.26 -8.54
N ALA A 506 11.40 0.14 -7.93
CA ALA A 506 12.37 1.14 -8.33
C ALA A 506 12.05 2.60 -7.99
N ASP A 507 12.19 2.95 -6.71
CA ASP A 507 12.98 4.12 -6.32
C ASP A 507 14.12 3.58 -5.44
N GLY A 508 15.32 3.40 -6.02
CA GLY A 508 16.47 2.90 -5.26
C GLY A 508 17.57 2.16 -6.02
N GLU A 509 17.59 2.15 -7.35
CA GLU A 509 18.74 1.65 -8.12
C GLU A 509 19.10 2.67 -9.20
N LEU A 510 19.75 3.76 -8.78
CA LEU A 510 20.49 4.61 -9.70
C LEU A 510 21.67 5.28 -9.00
N LEU A 511 22.57 4.46 -8.45
CA LEU A 511 23.93 4.86 -8.06
C LEU A 511 24.82 3.60 -8.12
N VAL A 512 25.11 3.14 -9.34
CA VAL A 512 26.24 2.24 -9.62
C VAL A 512 27.27 3.10 -10.34
N GLY A 513 28.37 3.42 -9.65
CA GLY A 513 29.42 4.28 -10.20
C GLY A 513 30.18 5.15 -9.20
N LEU A 514 30.19 4.81 -7.91
CA LEU A 514 31.13 5.36 -6.93
C LEU A 514 31.90 4.19 -6.31
N GLU A 515 32.97 3.78 -6.98
CA GLU A 515 34.06 3.06 -6.34
C GLU A 515 34.76 4.06 -5.41
N ASN A 516 34.37 4.07 -4.14
CA ASN A 516 35.15 4.74 -3.11
C ASN A 516 36.20 3.74 -2.61
N SER A 517 37.47 4.10 -2.80
CA SER A 517 38.61 3.55 -2.07
C SER A 517 38.27 3.46 -0.58
N ALA A 518 38.38 2.25 -0.02
CA ALA A 518 38.19 2.05 1.41
C ALA A 518 39.29 2.80 2.17
N PRO A 519 38.97 3.67 3.14
CA PRO A 519 39.96 4.13 4.09
C PRO A 519 40.44 2.95 4.94
N GLU A 520 41.74 2.88 5.20
CA GLU A 520 42.33 1.94 6.17
C GLU A 520 41.77 2.29 7.56
N ASP A 521 40.99 1.38 8.13
CA ASP A 521 40.52 1.49 9.51
C ASP A 521 41.73 1.27 10.46
N PRO A 522 41.89 2.04 11.54
CA PRO A 522 42.93 1.82 12.53
C PRO A 522 42.81 0.42 13.17
N ASP A 523 43.95 -0.16 13.55
CA ASP A 523 44.04 -1.49 14.15
C ASP A 523 43.08 -1.64 15.34
N PRO A 524 42.32 -2.74 15.43
CA PRO A 524 41.32 -2.92 16.47
C PRO A 524 42.00 -2.99 17.85
N PRO A 525 41.46 -2.31 18.87
CA PRO A 525 41.85 -2.57 20.26
C PRO A 525 41.53 -4.04 20.60
N PRO A 526 42.28 -4.69 21.51
CA PRO A 526 41.99 -6.07 21.91
C PRO A 526 40.60 -6.16 22.54
N LEU A 527 39.65 -6.72 21.81
CA LEU A 527 38.26 -6.87 22.24
C LEU A 527 38.11 -8.15 23.07
N GLN A 528 37.51 -8.02 24.25
CA GLN A 528 37.15 -9.16 25.08
C GLN A 528 35.66 -9.50 24.92
N PRO A 529 35.28 -10.79 24.91
CA PRO A 529 33.88 -11.19 24.90
C PRO A 529 33.21 -10.80 26.23
N GLY A 530 31.96 -10.32 26.16
CA GLY A 530 31.13 -10.12 27.34
C GLY A 530 30.47 -11.42 27.83
N LEU A 531 29.85 -11.36 29.01
CA LEU A 531 28.93 -12.40 29.47
C LEU A 531 27.63 -12.33 28.65
N LEU A 532 27.19 -13.47 28.11
CA LEU A 532 25.88 -13.59 27.47
C LEU A 532 24.88 -14.11 28.51
N ASP A 533 24.16 -13.18 29.12
CA ASP A 533 23.00 -13.50 29.97
C ASP A 533 21.75 -13.12 29.19
N LEU A 534 21.13 -14.13 28.58
CA LEU A 534 19.86 -14.01 27.85
C LEU A 534 18.81 -14.77 28.63
N ASP A 535 17.67 -14.14 28.89
CA ASP A 535 16.51 -14.89 29.39
C ASP A 535 16.01 -15.87 28.31
N THR A 536 15.17 -16.84 28.69
CA THR A 536 14.67 -17.85 27.75
C THR A 536 13.98 -17.23 26.52
N ALA A 537 13.29 -16.09 26.69
CA ALA A 537 12.58 -15.41 25.61
C ALA A 537 13.52 -14.69 24.64
N GLU A 538 14.59 -14.09 25.17
CA GLU A 538 15.66 -13.45 24.42
C GLU A 538 16.50 -14.48 23.68
N GLN A 539 16.78 -15.64 24.30
CA GLN A 539 17.49 -16.75 23.65
C GLN A 539 16.70 -17.29 22.45
N ASP A 540 15.40 -17.53 22.60
CA ASP A 540 14.59 -18.01 21.48
C ASP A 540 14.42 -16.95 20.38
N SER A 541 14.35 -15.68 20.76
CA SER A 541 14.34 -14.54 19.82
C SER A 541 15.67 -14.38 19.09
N PHE A 542 16.78 -14.68 19.78
CA PHE A 542 18.13 -14.70 19.21
C PHE A 542 18.26 -15.78 18.14
N GLU A 543 17.80 -17.00 18.41
CA GLU A 543 17.80 -18.08 17.42
C GLU A 543 16.92 -17.75 16.20
N TYR A 544 15.76 -17.12 16.41
CA TYR A 544 14.93 -16.61 15.31
C TYR A 544 15.66 -15.55 14.46
N LEU A 545 16.43 -14.66 15.09
CA LEU A 545 17.28 -13.68 14.40
C LEU A 545 18.42 -14.37 13.63
N CYS A 546 19.02 -15.41 14.20
CA CYS A 546 20.04 -16.22 13.53
C CYS A 546 19.48 -16.88 12.26
N GLY A 547 18.28 -17.47 12.33
CA GLY A 547 17.57 -18.02 11.17
C GLY A 547 17.31 -16.97 10.07
N TYR A 548 16.99 -15.74 10.45
CA TYR A 548 16.88 -14.62 9.49
C TYR A 548 18.21 -14.30 8.81
N ALA A 549 19.33 -14.27 9.55
CA ALA A 549 20.65 -14.02 8.97
C ALA A 549 21.04 -15.11 7.96
N VAL A 550 20.81 -16.38 8.29
CA VAL A 550 21.03 -17.52 7.38
C VAL A 550 20.18 -17.37 6.11
N GLN A 551 18.90 -17.02 6.25
CA GLN A 551 18.00 -16.83 5.11
C GLN A 551 18.41 -15.67 4.19
N GLN A 552 18.96 -14.58 4.74
CA GLN A 552 19.50 -13.47 3.92
C GLN A 552 20.75 -13.89 3.16
N VAL A 553 21.65 -14.63 3.81
CA VAL A 553 22.85 -15.19 3.16
C VAL A 553 22.43 -16.12 2.01
N LYS A 554 21.45 -17.00 2.23
CA LYS A 554 20.94 -17.92 1.20
C LYS A 554 20.28 -17.20 0.01
N LYS A 555 19.56 -16.10 0.25
CA LYS A 555 18.89 -15.33 -0.82
C LYS A 555 19.84 -14.47 -1.65
N ASN A 556 20.83 -13.86 -1.00
CA ASN A 556 21.65 -12.83 -1.62
C ASN A 556 22.97 -13.39 -2.21
N LEU A 557 23.31 -14.64 -1.93
CA LEU A 557 24.58 -15.24 -2.35
C LEU A 557 24.37 -16.54 -3.12
N LYS A 558 25.13 -16.69 -4.22
CA LYS A 558 25.32 -17.97 -4.91
C LYS A 558 26.25 -18.84 -4.05
N THR A 559 25.70 -19.50 -3.04
CA THR A 559 26.42 -20.50 -2.22
C THR A 559 26.27 -21.88 -2.84
N CYS A 560 27.26 -22.77 -2.67
CA CYS A 560 27.10 -24.18 -3.05
C CYS A 560 26.20 -24.93 -2.07
N ASP A 561 25.67 -26.08 -2.49
CA ASP A 561 24.75 -26.88 -1.67
C ASP A 561 25.37 -27.31 -0.33
N ASN A 562 26.67 -27.61 -0.29
CA ASN A 562 27.38 -27.94 0.95
C ASN A 562 27.46 -26.74 1.92
N CYS A 563 27.82 -25.56 1.42
CA CYS A 563 27.87 -24.32 2.20
C CYS A 563 26.44 -23.93 2.68
N SER A 564 25.38 -24.21 1.91
CA SER A 564 23.99 -23.97 2.33
C SER A 564 23.46 -25.02 3.33
N ALA A 565 23.88 -26.27 3.22
CA ALA A 565 23.48 -27.33 4.15
C ALA A 565 24.14 -27.16 5.50
N ALA A 566 25.44 -26.82 5.54
CA ALA A 566 26.22 -26.68 6.78
C ALA A 566 25.72 -25.55 7.72
N ILE A 567 25.05 -24.53 7.18
CA ILE A 567 24.50 -23.41 7.96
C ILE A 567 23.05 -23.63 8.40
N CYS A 568 22.39 -24.68 7.91
CA CYS A 568 21.03 -25.04 8.28
C CYS A 568 21.04 -26.27 9.20
N ALA A 569 20.06 -26.38 10.08
CA ALA A 569 19.86 -27.58 10.88
C ALA A 569 19.55 -28.81 9.99
N GLU A 570 20.07 -29.96 10.37
CA GLU A 570 19.80 -31.24 9.69
C GLU A 570 18.34 -31.68 9.86
N GLN A 571 17.74 -31.40 11.04
CA GLN A 571 16.35 -31.71 11.34
C GLN A 571 15.58 -30.47 11.81
N PRO A 572 15.16 -29.58 10.89
CA PRO A 572 14.58 -28.28 11.23
C PRO A 572 13.34 -28.35 12.14
N MET A 573 12.51 -29.39 12.04
CA MET A 573 11.33 -29.53 12.88
C MET A 573 11.68 -29.85 14.34
N GLN A 574 12.71 -30.67 14.57
CA GLN A 574 13.13 -31.06 15.91
C GLN A 574 14.05 -30.01 16.53
N ASP A 575 14.94 -29.41 15.73
CA ASP A 575 15.95 -28.45 16.19
C ASP A 575 15.42 -27.03 16.38
N ALA A 576 14.23 -26.70 15.84
CA ALA A 576 13.63 -25.38 16.06
C ALA A 576 13.12 -25.22 17.50
N ASN A 577 13.43 -24.08 18.11
CA ASN A 577 12.78 -23.66 19.35
C ASN A 577 11.28 -23.39 19.16
N ASP A 578 10.60 -23.19 20.29
CA ASP A 578 9.15 -23.00 20.32
C ASP A 578 8.69 -21.72 19.63
N LEU A 579 9.45 -20.64 19.72
CA LEU A 579 9.12 -19.38 19.05
C LEU A 579 9.18 -19.50 17.52
N VAL A 580 10.21 -20.17 16.99
CA VAL A 580 10.39 -20.43 15.56
C VAL A 580 9.27 -21.34 15.04
N ARG A 581 8.90 -22.38 15.81
CA ARG A 581 7.76 -23.25 15.49
C ARG A 581 6.45 -22.46 15.44
N LEU A 582 6.18 -21.62 16.44
CA LEU A 582 4.97 -20.82 16.52
C LEU A 582 4.88 -19.73 15.44
N LYS A 583 6.01 -19.18 14.99
CA LYS A 583 6.06 -18.20 13.88
C LYS A 583 6.04 -18.84 12.50
N SER A 584 6.21 -20.15 12.39
CA SER A 584 6.08 -20.88 11.12
C SER A 584 4.60 -21.03 10.76
N TYR A 585 4.17 -20.37 9.68
CA TYR A 585 2.80 -20.42 9.17
C TYR A 585 2.25 -21.82 8.86
N THR A 586 3.10 -22.85 8.76
CA THR A 586 2.67 -24.22 8.46
C THR A 586 3.04 -25.16 9.61
N SER A 587 2.05 -25.89 10.12
CA SER A 587 2.21 -26.91 11.17
C SER A 587 2.93 -28.17 10.68
N ASN A 588 2.84 -28.47 9.38
CA ASN A 588 3.36 -29.73 8.79
C ASN A 588 4.73 -29.59 8.11
N ARG A 589 5.28 -28.38 8.01
CA ARG A 589 6.62 -28.13 7.42
C ARG A 589 7.23 -26.88 8.02
N MET A 590 8.54 -26.89 8.23
CA MET A 590 9.26 -25.72 8.70
C MET A 590 9.51 -24.77 7.52
N ALA A 591 8.71 -23.69 7.43
CA ALA A 591 8.86 -22.69 6.38
C ALA A 591 10.00 -21.70 6.68
N LEU A 592 10.36 -21.55 7.95
CA LEU A 592 11.47 -20.73 8.43
C LEU A 592 12.79 -21.50 8.39
N VAL A 593 13.90 -20.79 8.23
CA VAL A 593 15.23 -21.41 8.26
C VAL A 593 15.67 -21.54 9.71
N VAL A 594 16.08 -22.76 10.08
CA VAL A 594 16.63 -23.08 11.39
C VAL A 594 18.15 -23.17 11.24
N PRO A 595 18.93 -22.39 12.00
CA PRO A 595 20.40 -22.40 11.92
C PRO A 595 20.97 -23.72 12.45
N SER A 596 22.14 -24.14 11.93
CA SER A 596 22.89 -25.26 12.51
C SER A 596 23.50 -24.89 13.86
N LYS A 597 23.84 -25.90 14.68
CA LYS A 597 24.51 -25.68 15.98
C LYS A 597 25.82 -24.89 15.84
N ALA A 598 26.63 -25.21 14.83
CA ALA A 598 27.85 -24.48 14.50
C ALA A 598 27.57 -23.00 14.17
N THR A 599 26.48 -22.72 13.44
CA THR A 599 26.06 -21.35 13.13
C THR A 599 25.61 -20.59 14.38
N LEU A 600 24.86 -21.25 15.27
CA LEU A 600 24.43 -20.65 16.54
C LEU A 600 25.64 -20.29 17.41
N SER A 601 26.61 -21.19 17.59
CA SER A 601 27.81 -20.91 18.38
C SER A 601 28.61 -19.71 17.85
N LEU A 602 28.75 -19.59 16.52
CA LEU A 602 29.41 -18.43 15.90
C LEU A 602 28.66 -17.13 16.18
N LEU A 603 27.33 -17.12 16.04
CA LEU A 603 26.53 -15.93 16.25
C LEU A 603 26.39 -15.56 17.74
N GLU A 604 26.46 -16.53 18.65
CA GLU A 604 26.49 -16.27 20.09
C GLU A 604 27.80 -15.55 20.47
N ALA A 605 28.93 -15.99 19.91
CA ALA A 605 30.18 -15.27 20.05
C ALA A 605 30.02 -13.84 19.51
N ALA A 606 29.40 -13.67 18.33
CA ALA A 606 29.15 -12.34 17.77
C ALA A 606 28.29 -11.45 18.69
N GLU A 607 27.25 -11.99 19.33
CA GLU A 607 26.41 -11.24 20.27
C GLU A 607 27.16 -10.86 21.55
N ARG A 608 28.02 -11.74 22.09
CA ARG A 608 28.91 -11.44 23.24
C ARG A 608 29.82 -10.26 22.95
N TYR A 609 30.43 -10.26 21.77
CA TYR A 609 31.32 -9.20 21.31
C TYR A 609 30.54 -7.91 21.02
N TYR A 610 29.34 -8.00 20.42
CA TYR A 610 28.52 -6.82 20.14
C TYR A 610 28.03 -6.14 21.42
N ARG A 611 27.43 -6.88 22.37
CA ARG A 611 26.89 -6.31 23.63
C ARG A 611 27.97 -5.61 24.45
N ARG A 612 29.18 -6.17 24.53
CA ARG A 612 30.30 -5.57 25.27
C ARG A 612 30.77 -4.25 24.65
N ASN A 613 30.69 -4.14 23.32
CA ASN A 613 31.25 -3.02 22.55
C ASN A 613 30.17 -2.10 21.96
N GLU A 614 28.90 -2.25 22.35
CA GLU A 614 27.77 -1.52 21.76
C GLU A 614 27.98 0.00 21.77
N LYS A 615 28.47 0.55 22.88
CA LYS A 615 28.78 1.99 22.99
C LYS A 615 29.85 2.44 22.00
N LEU A 616 30.93 1.66 21.87
CA LEU A 616 32.02 1.96 20.94
C LEU A 616 31.56 1.91 19.47
N VAL A 617 30.64 1.00 19.15
CA VAL A 617 30.04 0.90 17.81
C VAL A 617 29.10 2.09 17.54
N ILE A 618 28.30 2.52 18.52
CA ILE A 618 27.40 3.68 18.38
C ILE A 618 28.18 4.99 18.25
N ASP A 619 29.26 5.15 19.00
CA ASP A 619 30.10 6.35 18.99
C ASP A 619 31.10 6.38 17.82
N ASN A 620 30.95 5.46 16.85
CA ASN A 620 31.84 5.27 15.69
C ASN A 620 33.32 5.05 16.04
N SER A 621 33.61 4.64 17.28
CA SER A 621 34.97 4.32 17.73
C SER A 621 35.40 2.90 17.33
N LEU A 622 34.45 2.04 16.96
CA LEU A 622 34.70 0.68 16.47
C LEU A 622 33.80 0.38 15.26
N SER A 623 34.40 0.05 14.13
CA SER A 623 33.64 -0.34 12.93
C SER A 623 33.12 -1.79 13.04
N ILE A 624 31.98 -2.08 12.38
CA ILE A 624 31.47 -3.46 12.25
C ILE A 624 32.52 -4.35 11.55
N HIS A 625 33.31 -3.77 10.65
CA HIS A 625 34.38 -4.46 9.95
C HIS A 625 35.42 -5.00 10.94
N ASN A 626 35.89 -4.15 11.84
CA ASN A 626 36.89 -4.50 12.86
C ASN A 626 36.35 -5.51 13.88
N LEU A 627 35.11 -5.31 14.34
CA LEU A 627 34.43 -6.25 15.24
C LEU A 627 34.34 -7.65 14.63
N ARG A 628 34.05 -7.74 13.33
CA ARG A 628 33.94 -9.00 12.60
C ARG A 628 35.27 -9.75 12.52
N SER A 629 36.37 -9.04 12.20
CA SER A 629 37.70 -9.65 12.15
C SER A 629 38.10 -10.23 13.51
N SER A 630 37.93 -9.45 14.59
CA SER A 630 38.24 -9.91 15.95
C SER A 630 37.41 -11.12 16.40
N ILE A 631 36.15 -11.24 15.96
CA ILE A 631 35.31 -12.42 16.28
C ILE A 631 35.85 -13.67 15.58
N LEU A 632 36.29 -13.57 14.33
CA LEU A 632 36.84 -14.71 13.59
C LEU A 632 38.19 -15.15 14.15
N ASP A 633 39.04 -14.19 14.51
CA ASP A 633 40.33 -14.47 15.15
C ASP A 633 40.13 -15.17 16.51
N ALA A 634 39.08 -14.81 17.25
CA ALA A 634 38.77 -15.39 18.57
C ALA A 634 38.03 -16.73 18.52
N THR A 635 37.26 -17.02 17.46
CA THR A 635 36.43 -18.23 17.36
C THR A 635 37.14 -19.43 16.73
N GLY A 636 38.32 -19.23 16.14
CA GLY A 636 39.14 -20.30 15.56
C GLY A 636 38.52 -20.95 14.30
N PRO A 637 39.03 -22.13 13.86
CA PRO A 637 38.49 -22.82 12.69
C PRO A 637 37.05 -23.30 12.95
N CYS A 638 36.09 -22.60 12.35
CA CYS A 638 34.68 -22.91 12.46
C CYS A 638 34.34 -24.19 11.67
N GLU A 639 33.42 -25.02 12.18
CA GLU A 639 32.88 -26.21 11.47
C GLU A 639 32.11 -25.84 10.18
N ILE A 640 31.91 -24.55 9.93
CA ILE A 640 31.25 -24.02 8.75
C ILE A 640 32.26 -23.95 7.58
N PRO A 641 31.93 -24.49 6.39
CA PRO A 641 32.80 -24.46 5.23
C PRO A 641 33.25 -23.03 4.84
N VAL A 642 34.55 -22.86 4.63
CA VAL A 642 35.16 -21.60 4.18
C VAL A 642 34.95 -21.37 2.67
N CYS A 643 34.36 -22.35 1.95
CA CYS A 643 34.22 -22.39 0.49
C CYS A 643 33.71 -21.10 -0.18
N HIS A 644 32.92 -20.30 0.53
CA HIS A 644 32.30 -19.08 0.00
C HIS A 644 32.35 -17.92 0.99
N ASP A 645 33.31 -17.92 1.92
CA ASP A 645 33.43 -16.89 2.97
C ASP A 645 32.11 -16.75 3.78
N VAL A 646 31.48 -17.90 4.07
CA VAL A 646 30.16 -17.97 4.69
C VAL A 646 30.17 -17.42 6.13
N PRO A 647 31.16 -17.73 6.99
CA PRO A 647 31.24 -17.15 8.33
C PRO A 647 31.29 -15.61 8.33
N MET A 648 32.11 -15.01 7.47
CA MET A 648 32.19 -13.56 7.30
C MET A 648 30.88 -12.92 6.87
N LYS A 649 30.14 -13.59 5.97
CA LYS A 649 28.86 -13.08 5.45
C LYS A 649 27.74 -13.23 6.47
N LEU A 650 27.73 -14.31 7.25
CA LEU A 650 26.84 -14.49 8.40
C LEU A 650 27.07 -13.39 9.44
N LEU A 651 28.32 -13.17 9.86
CA LEU A 651 28.69 -12.13 10.82
C LEU A 651 28.31 -10.73 10.31
N ARG A 652 28.61 -10.43 9.04
CA ARG A 652 28.22 -9.15 8.43
C ARG A 652 26.70 -8.95 8.48
N CYS A 653 25.92 -9.95 8.08
CA CYS A 653 24.46 -9.85 8.07
C CYS A 653 23.91 -9.69 9.49
N PHE A 654 24.41 -10.50 10.43
CA PHE A 654 23.97 -10.49 11.82
C PHE A 654 24.31 -9.16 12.51
N LEU A 655 25.58 -8.74 12.51
CA LEU A 655 26.04 -7.50 13.15
C LEU A 655 25.38 -6.25 12.54
N SER A 656 25.18 -6.21 11.21
CA SER A 656 24.47 -5.09 10.57
C SER A 656 23.00 -5.03 11.00
N THR A 657 22.34 -6.19 11.08
CA THR A 657 20.94 -6.28 11.53
C THR A 657 20.82 -5.86 12.99
N ARG A 658 21.76 -6.31 13.82
CA ARG A 658 21.84 -5.99 15.24
C ARG A 658 22.06 -4.49 15.48
N LEU A 659 22.99 -3.87 14.75
CA LEU A 659 23.19 -2.41 14.77
C LEU A 659 21.92 -1.66 14.39
N HIS A 660 21.23 -2.09 13.33
CA HIS A 660 19.96 -1.48 12.96
C HIS A 660 18.89 -1.60 14.05
N MET A 661 18.84 -2.71 14.79
CA MET A 661 17.93 -2.87 15.93
C MET A 661 18.26 -1.89 17.06
N THR A 662 19.53 -1.82 17.48
CA THR A 662 20.03 -0.86 18.49
C THR A 662 19.72 0.59 18.08
N LEU A 663 20.10 0.99 16.85
CA LEU A 663 19.87 2.34 16.36
C LEU A 663 18.37 2.69 16.28
N ARG A 664 17.51 1.73 15.94
CA ARG A 664 16.05 1.94 15.97
C ARG A 664 15.55 2.19 17.38
N LYS A 665 16.03 1.43 18.37
CA LYS A 665 15.68 1.59 19.80
C LYS A 665 16.13 2.96 20.32
N LEU A 666 17.37 3.36 20.05
CA LEU A 666 17.90 4.67 20.44
C LEU A 666 17.13 5.82 19.79
N ASN A 667 16.86 5.75 18.48
CA ASN A 667 16.07 6.76 17.78
C ASN A 667 14.63 6.86 18.31
N GLN A 668 14.05 5.75 18.76
CA GLN A 668 12.74 5.76 19.40
C GLN A 668 12.79 6.52 20.74
N GLN A 669 13.77 6.22 21.60
CA GLN A 669 13.97 6.93 22.88
C GLN A 669 14.22 8.43 22.67
N ILE A 670 14.99 8.82 21.65
CA ILE A 670 15.22 10.23 21.29
C ILE A 670 13.90 10.92 20.90
N ARG A 671 13.05 10.25 20.12
CA ARG A 671 11.73 10.79 19.73
C ARG A 671 10.80 10.95 20.94
N ASP A 672 10.79 9.97 21.83
CA ASP A 672 9.93 9.98 23.01
C ASP A 672 10.37 11.07 24.00
N LYS A 673 11.68 11.27 24.21
CA LYS A 673 12.24 12.41 24.97
C LYS A 673 11.88 13.77 24.35
N LYS A 674 11.89 13.90 23.02
CA LYS A 674 11.46 15.13 22.33
C LYS A 674 9.96 15.39 22.45
N GLN A 675 9.13 14.34 22.48
CA GLN A 675 7.69 14.46 22.70
C GLN A 675 7.35 14.85 24.14
N SER A 676 8.02 14.24 25.13
CA SER A 676 7.83 14.60 26.55
C SER A 676 8.29 16.04 26.83
N ALA A 677 9.39 16.50 26.23
CA ALA A 677 9.84 17.89 26.31
C ALA A 677 8.83 18.89 25.71
N LYS A 678 8.15 18.54 24.61
CA LYS A 678 7.06 19.35 24.03
C LYS A 678 5.79 19.38 24.89
N CYS A 679 5.54 18.35 25.68
CA CYS A 679 4.44 18.33 26.65
C CYS A 679 4.80 19.03 27.97
N GLY A 680 6.07 19.04 28.37
CA GLY A 680 6.56 19.71 29.58
C GLY A 680 6.72 21.23 29.47
N SER A 681 6.74 21.80 28.26
CA SER A 681 6.90 23.25 28.03
C SER A 681 5.58 24.00 27.80
N ARG A 682 4.44 23.43 28.19
CA ARG A 682 3.14 24.13 28.23
C ARG A 682 2.59 24.23 29.65
N SER A 683 3.38 24.79 30.55
CA SER A 683 2.87 25.34 31.80
C SER A 683 3.68 26.59 32.18
N VAL A 684 2.96 27.64 32.59
CA VAL A 684 3.42 28.89 33.23
C VAL A 684 3.73 30.11 32.32
N GLY A 685 3.63 30.02 30.99
CA GLY A 685 4.04 31.13 30.10
C GLY A 685 2.96 31.93 29.35
N MET A 686 1.65 31.76 29.59
CA MET A 686 0.61 32.54 28.86
C MET A 686 -0.69 32.70 29.66
N ARG A 687 -0.60 33.30 30.85
CA ARG A 687 -1.72 33.98 31.51
C ARG A 687 -1.17 35.24 32.16
N HIS A 688 -0.95 36.30 31.38
CA HIS A 688 -0.91 37.71 31.80
C HIS A 688 -0.55 38.56 30.58
N ALA A 689 -1.51 38.79 29.68
CA ALA A 689 -1.48 39.89 28.70
C ALA A 689 -2.82 39.99 27.93
N VAL A 690 -3.95 40.01 28.65
CA VAL A 690 -5.21 40.59 28.14
C VAL A 690 -5.94 41.22 29.33
N VAL A 691 -5.34 42.27 29.89
CA VAL A 691 -6.05 43.31 30.63
C VAL A 691 -5.27 44.60 30.37
N ASN A 692 -5.92 45.57 29.74
CA ASN A 692 -5.51 46.95 29.47
C ASN A 692 -4.43 47.16 28.38
N ILE A 693 -4.88 47.39 27.14
CA ILE A 693 -4.96 48.70 26.45
C ILE A 693 -5.83 48.53 25.20
#